data_AF-A0A4Y6PSC4-F1
#
_entry.id   AF-A0A4Y6PSC4-F1
#
_cell.length_a   1.000
_cell.length_b   1.000
_cell.length_c   1.000
_cell.angle_alpha   90.00
_cell.angle_beta   90.00
_cell.angle_gamma   90.00
#
_symmetry.space_group_name_H-M   'P 1'
#
loop_
_entity.id
_entity.type
_entity.pdbx_description
1 polymer ?
#
loop_
_entity_poly.entity_id
_entity_poly.type
_entity_poly.pdbx_seq_one_letter_code
_entity_poly.pdbx_strand_id
1 'polypeptide(L)'
;MKIRRLALILLLATTGFVGCSDDPDGTNNKLDKGDASVDVIDDDADEADAGDVGPDTDPADVEEDTDPADVIEDVEEDVEDDVGQDVDEDATNICGDGIDDNDCDYDGIYDCEEAQIGTDPCNHDTDGDGLGDLQELDNGTDPNNPDSDGDGLTDGQEVELGLDPTKTDTYGNGTPDNEEWIVTACEDPSGEPVNYYVSNNVQVDPNSPNQVNVGNWKLALPPAFNNYAELTVSGLSMNGSIPANRKAAAVYDDPTNEVAGFLLSYTPNSSQADPIEVLDSLRTAINAQGSIVQGFNGGMFDTHDFNKAAIGRYLLDVSSQSYKELRDSMLFSMAPFGQSDVTGLPTTSGADYTKYRLFVSAIYRDKSNEDQVLISVALAPADKYEAREKVQFRMDDLTNTTNIAESVDGDQVRCNIFEPKESTKADFYWVLDQSGSMSDDYNRVQAVANQFYNELRNTGLDYRLGVTTMDEAYNGRLLTPGWHTDLNSFLAAVNAVINWSGNGYAEYGLKVAEEGIKFMKGISGTPPANERVRPDAQLITIWISDEESQSIQDNDLSGATGQQMLQNWITFFSQHTIGFSIVGDGSGCGTHDGRSYKEVAQATRGSFASLCATDISETIEDIIFAASGYAGYQLPDTPISSSLRVFINGDWVPRSRENGFDYFAQSNSLAFFGSYRPEVNATPPDNISITYETFQDRSKN
;
A
#
# COMPACT_ATOMS: atom_id res chain seq x y z
N MET A 1 -5.85 -31.34 39.86
CA MET A 1 -5.80 -32.22 41.06
C MET A 1 -4.45 -32.04 41.76
N LYS A 2 -4.38 -31.44 42.97
CA LYS A 2 -3.18 -31.32 43.85
C LYS A 2 -1.95 -30.56 43.27
N ILE A 3 -1.07 -29.87 44.02
CA ILE A 3 -1.13 -29.16 45.32
C ILE A 3 0.17 -28.31 45.48
N ARG A 4 0.11 -27.11 46.09
CA ARG A 4 1.21 -26.33 46.78
C ARG A 4 2.48 -25.93 45.97
N ARG A 5 2.96 -24.67 45.95
CA ARG A 5 3.40 -23.74 47.04
C ARG A 5 4.50 -24.27 47.97
N LEU A 6 5.70 -23.67 47.96
CA LEU A 6 6.21 -22.85 49.09
C LEU A 6 7.51 -22.10 48.71
N ALA A 7 7.68 -20.90 49.26
CA ALA A 7 8.95 -20.16 49.26
C ALA A 7 9.70 -20.38 50.59
N LEU A 8 11.01 -20.09 50.65
CA LEU A 8 11.69 -19.78 51.90
C LEU A 8 12.87 -18.81 51.70
N ILE A 9 13.07 -17.94 52.70
CA ILE A 9 14.01 -16.82 52.76
C ILE A 9 15.25 -17.22 53.60
N LEU A 10 16.45 -16.76 53.23
CA LEU A 10 17.60 -16.56 54.13
C LEU A 10 18.58 -15.55 53.47
N LEU A 11 19.01 -14.38 53.96
CA LEU A 11 19.41 -13.78 55.24
C LEU A 11 20.92 -13.41 55.25
N LEU A 12 21.21 -12.12 54.97
CA LEU A 12 22.26 -11.24 55.55
C LEU A 12 23.74 -11.68 55.73
N ALA A 13 24.66 -10.89 55.15
CA ALA A 13 25.64 -9.99 55.81
C ALA A 13 27.17 -10.11 55.50
N THR A 14 27.79 -8.95 55.18
CA THR A 14 29.23 -8.51 55.40
C THR A 14 30.37 -9.29 54.68
N THR A 15 31.53 -8.75 54.24
CA THR A 15 32.22 -7.42 54.19
C THR A 15 32.85 -7.20 52.78
N GLY A 16 33.57 -6.13 52.38
CA GLY A 16 33.85 -4.79 52.95
C GLY A 16 35.34 -4.32 52.88
N PHE A 17 35.73 -3.58 51.83
CA PHE A 17 37.00 -2.82 51.62
C PHE A 17 36.67 -1.62 50.68
N VAL A 18 36.79 -0.32 51.04
CA VAL A 18 38.00 0.52 51.28
C VAL A 18 38.90 0.63 50.04
N GLY A 19 39.23 1.80 49.48
CA GLY A 19 38.86 3.20 49.79
C GLY A 19 39.84 4.22 49.13
N CYS A 20 39.57 5.54 49.30
CA CYS A 20 40.32 6.71 48.78
C CYS A 20 40.12 7.08 47.29
N SER A 21 39.95 8.36 46.90
CA SER A 21 39.83 9.61 47.69
C SER A 21 39.23 10.79 46.90
N ASP A 22 38.30 11.50 47.55
CA ASP A 22 37.96 12.94 47.57
C ASP A 22 38.68 13.88 46.54
N ASP A 23 38.03 14.69 45.69
CA ASP A 23 37.12 15.87 45.91
C ASP A 23 37.90 17.18 46.26
N PRO A 24 37.42 18.45 46.12
CA PRO A 24 36.21 19.02 45.45
C PRO A 24 36.44 20.28 44.54
N ASP A 25 35.30 20.81 44.05
CA ASP A 25 34.93 22.25 43.92
C ASP A 25 35.41 23.13 42.73
N GLY A 26 34.57 24.10 42.33
CA GLY A 26 35.07 25.15 41.42
C GLY A 26 34.24 26.39 41.03
N THR A 27 32.93 26.29 40.74
CA THR A 27 31.99 27.45 40.54
C THR A 27 32.22 28.52 39.42
N ASN A 28 31.09 28.98 38.85
CA ASN A 28 30.73 30.40 38.56
C ASN A 28 31.27 31.22 37.33
N ASN A 29 30.32 31.52 36.41
CA ASN A 29 29.73 32.85 36.10
C ASN A 29 29.98 33.57 34.73
N LYS A 30 28.87 34.21 34.27
CA LYS A 30 28.71 35.36 33.32
C LYS A 30 28.97 35.11 31.82
N LEU A 31 28.06 35.43 30.89
CA LEU A 31 27.39 36.72 30.54
C LEU A 31 28.33 37.80 29.96
N ASP A 32 28.25 38.08 28.65
CA ASP A 32 27.62 39.31 28.10
C ASP A 32 27.44 39.24 26.55
N LYS A 33 26.88 40.29 25.94
CA LYS A 33 26.25 40.39 24.61
C LYS A 33 27.12 40.99 23.48
N GLY A 34 26.61 40.84 22.23
CA GLY A 34 26.68 41.83 21.15
C GLY A 34 27.78 41.63 20.10
N ASP A 35 27.73 42.20 18.89
CA ASP A 35 26.63 42.83 18.11
C ASP A 35 27.10 43.02 16.63
N ALA A 36 26.16 43.19 15.70
CA ALA A 36 26.23 43.84 14.38
C ALA A 36 27.37 43.56 13.36
N SER A 37 26.99 43.00 12.20
CA SER A 37 27.24 43.45 10.79
C SER A 37 26.88 42.27 9.86
N VAL A 38 25.98 42.31 8.88
CA VAL A 38 25.60 43.33 7.87
C VAL A 38 26.77 43.77 7.00
N ASP A 39 26.88 43.11 5.84
CA ASP A 39 27.21 43.75 4.57
C ASP A 39 26.39 43.08 3.45
N VAL A 40 25.91 43.89 2.51
CA VAL A 40 25.18 43.52 1.30
C VAL A 40 25.75 44.37 0.18
N ILE A 41 26.07 43.75 -0.97
CA ILE A 41 26.20 44.28 -2.36
C ILE A 41 26.82 43.09 -3.14
N ASP A 42 26.14 42.38 -4.06
CA ASP A 42 25.47 42.76 -5.34
C ASP A 42 26.44 42.63 -6.55
N ASP A 43 25.87 42.60 -7.77
CA ASP A 43 26.48 42.49 -9.11
C ASP A 43 26.75 41.06 -9.70
N ASP A 44 25.69 40.49 -10.27
CA ASP A 44 25.47 40.27 -11.73
C ASP A 44 26.40 39.47 -12.68
N ALA A 45 25.68 38.80 -13.62
CA ALA A 45 25.96 38.57 -15.05
C ALA A 45 26.70 37.29 -15.54
N ASP A 46 25.91 36.46 -16.24
CA ASP A 46 26.10 35.91 -17.60
C ASP A 46 27.51 35.60 -18.15
N GLU A 47 27.69 34.36 -18.61
CA GLU A 47 28.30 34.07 -19.94
C GLU A 47 27.62 32.83 -20.54
N ALA A 48 27.58 32.75 -21.88
CA ALA A 48 26.97 31.67 -22.65
C ALA A 48 27.94 31.04 -23.67
N ASP A 49 27.47 30.00 -24.35
CA ASP A 49 27.98 29.43 -25.62
C ASP A 49 29.26 28.56 -25.62
N ALA A 50 29.07 27.26 -25.88
CA ALA A 50 29.82 26.38 -26.80
C ALA A 50 29.29 24.94 -26.66
N GLY A 51 29.20 24.08 -27.68
CA GLY A 51 29.47 24.23 -29.11
C GLY A 51 29.34 22.87 -29.82
N ASP A 52 28.85 22.87 -31.06
CA ASP A 52 28.60 21.70 -31.92
C ASP A 52 29.87 20.97 -32.41
N VAL A 53 29.88 19.62 -32.40
CA VAL A 53 30.59 18.77 -33.39
C VAL A 53 30.14 17.29 -33.35
N GLY A 54 29.61 16.79 -34.48
CA GLY A 54 29.88 15.43 -34.97
C GLY A 54 31.05 15.44 -35.99
N PRO A 55 31.26 14.41 -36.85
CA PRO A 55 30.50 13.15 -36.98
C PRO A 55 31.36 11.88 -37.24
N ASP A 56 30.67 10.75 -37.45
CA ASP A 56 30.98 9.64 -38.41
C ASP A 56 32.16 8.66 -38.19
N THR A 57 31.86 7.35 -38.24
CA THR A 57 32.54 6.35 -39.13
C THR A 57 31.90 4.95 -39.04
N ASP A 58 31.31 4.52 -40.15
CA ASP A 58 31.05 3.12 -40.53
C ASP A 58 32.38 2.34 -40.77
N PRO A 59 32.39 0.99 -40.69
CA PRO A 59 32.60 0.26 -41.96
C PRO A 59 31.85 -1.09 -42.10
N ALA A 60 31.31 -1.31 -43.30
CA ALA A 60 30.77 -2.58 -43.80
C ALA A 60 31.83 -3.63 -44.29
N ASP A 61 31.30 -4.77 -44.75
CA ASP A 61 31.89 -5.89 -45.52
C ASP A 61 32.90 -6.85 -44.85
N VAL A 62 32.47 -8.12 -44.68
CA VAL A 62 33.05 -9.32 -45.36
C VAL A 62 31.96 -10.39 -45.57
N GLU A 63 31.90 -10.97 -46.76
CA GLU A 63 31.00 -12.05 -47.26
C GLU A 63 31.49 -13.48 -46.95
N GLU A 64 30.74 -14.47 -47.47
CA GLU A 64 31.19 -15.85 -47.84
C GLU A 64 30.93 -17.01 -46.84
N ASP A 65 29.70 -17.55 -46.93
CA ASP A 65 29.35 -18.96 -47.25
C ASP A 65 30.38 -20.09 -46.96
N THR A 66 29.99 -21.11 -46.19
CA THR A 66 30.19 -22.56 -46.50
C THR A 66 29.68 -23.52 -45.40
N ASP A 67 28.76 -24.42 -45.78
CA ASP A 67 28.53 -25.72 -45.13
C ASP A 67 29.69 -26.70 -45.44
N PRO A 68 30.05 -27.64 -44.54
CA PRO A 68 29.72 -29.04 -44.87
C PRO A 68 29.34 -29.95 -43.68
N ALA A 69 28.33 -30.79 -43.93
CA ALA A 69 27.96 -31.97 -43.14
C ALA A 69 29.05 -33.06 -43.00
N ASP A 70 28.94 -33.92 -41.97
CA ASP A 70 28.84 -35.40 -42.15
C ASP A 70 28.67 -36.22 -40.83
N VAL A 71 27.71 -37.17 -40.84
CA VAL A 71 27.81 -38.58 -40.32
C VAL A 71 27.88 -38.78 -38.76
N ILE A 72 27.07 -39.63 -38.10
CA ILE A 72 26.89 -41.11 -38.20
C ILE A 72 25.46 -41.60 -37.82
N GLU A 73 24.88 -42.43 -38.69
CA GLU A 73 24.05 -43.67 -38.54
C GLU A 73 23.19 -44.00 -37.29
N ASP A 74 21.90 -44.27 -37.60
CA ASP A 74 21.10 -45.50 -37.37
C ASP A 74 20.79 -46.06 -35.96
N VAL A 75 19.49 -46.06 -35.63
CA VAL A 75 18.74 -47.24 -35.14
C VAL A 75 17.32 -47.21 -35.75
N GLU A 76 16.97 -48.23 -36.55
CA GLU A 76 15.61 -48.51 -37.05
C GLU A 76 14.94 -49.69 -36.28
N GLU A 77 13.72 -50.06 -36.72
CA GLU A 77 12.83 -51.15 -36.26
C GLU A 77 12.11 -50.91 -34.91
N ASP A 78 10.80 -51.12 -34.77
CA ASP A 78 9.77 -51.55 -35.73
C ASP A 78 8.35 -51.35 -35.15
N VAL A 79 7.40 -50.78 -35.91
CA VAL A 79 5.99 -51.21 -35.99
C VAL A 79 5.37 -50.78 -37.35
N GLU A 80 5.54 -51.59 -38.40
CA GLU A 80 4.57 -51.67 -39.52
C GLU A 80 3.31 -52.49 -39.05
N ASP A 81 2.15 -52.58 -39.71
CA ASP A 81 1.84 -52.51 -41.15
C ASP A 81 0.30 -52.51 -41.46
N ASP A 82 -0.04 -52.38 -42.75
CA ASP A 82 -1.24 -52.81 -43.54
C ASP A 82 -2.64 -52.19 -43.19
N VAL A 83 -3.36 -51.41 -44.03
CA VAL A 83 -3.16 -50.70 -45.33
C VAL A 83 -4.29 -49.64 -45.53
N GLY A 84 -4.11 -48.62 -46.40
CA GLY A 84 -5.26 -47.94 -47.04
C GLY A 84 -5.04 -46.53 -47.64
N GLN A 85 -4.64 -46.44 -48.91
CA GLN A 85 -4.64 -45.16 -49.65
C GLN A 85 -6.07 -44.72 -49.99
N ASP A 86 -6.35 -43.42 -49.84
CA ASP A 86 -6.83 -42.61 -50.96
C ASP A 86 -6.13 -41.24 -50.90
N VAL A 87 -5.76 -40.71 -52.07
CA VAL A 87 -5.03 -39.45 -52.22
C VAL A 87 -5.91 -38.54 -53.06
N ASP A 88 -6.66 -37.64 -52.41
CA ASP A 88 -7.34 -36.56 -53.13
C ASP A 88 -6.43 -35.33 -53.20
N GLU A 89 -5.74 -35.21 -54.33
CA GLU A 89 -5.03 -34.00 -54.75
C GLU A 89 -6.04 -32.90 -55.15
N ASP A 90 -6.75 -32.31 -54.19
CA ASP A 90 -7.53 -31.08 -54.43
C ASP A 90 -7.59 -30.14 -53.22
N ALA A 91 -6.54 -29.34 -53.04
CA ALA A 91 -6.47 -28.26 -52.05
C ALA A 91 -7.32 -27.03 -52.47
N THR A 92 -8.58 -27.26 -52.88
CA THR A 92 -9.55 -26.19 -53.19
C THR A 92 -10.96 -26.44 -52.62
N ASN A 93 -11.15 -27.44 -51.75
CA ASN A 93 -12.45 -27.75 -51.15
C ASN A 93 -12.35 -28.13 -49.66
N ILE A 94 -11.86 -27.20 -48.84
CA ILE A 94 -11.75 -27.37 -47.38
C ILE A 94 -13.12 -27.51 -46.70
N CYS A 95 -14.19 -26.98 -47.30
CA CYS A 95 -15.54 -26.89 -46.70
C CYS A 95 -16.56 -27.89 -47.31
N GLY A 96 -16.10 -29.04 -47.81
CA GLY A 96 -16.79 -29.82 -48.84
C GLY A 96 -17.78 -30.91 -48.39
N ASP A 97 -17.69 -31.37 -47.14
CA ASP A 97 -18.26 -32.63 -46.66
C ASP A 97 -19.53 -32.43 -45.81
N GLY A 98 -19.54 -31.40 -44.96
CA GLY A 98 -20.69 -30.98 -44.17
C GLY A 98 -20.73 -31.46 -42.71
N ILE A 99 -19.66 -32.08 -42.19
CA ILE A 99 -19.41 -32.23 -40.75
C ILE A 99 -17.91 -31.96 -40.45
N ASP A 100 -17.50 -30.69 -40.52
CA ASP A 100 -16.24 -30.22 -39.94
C ASP A 100 -16.61 -29.15 -38.90
N ASP A 101 -16.88 -29.60 -37.68
CA ASP A 101 -17.14 -28.79 -36.48
C ASP A 101 -15.89 -28.67 -35.59
N ASN A 102 -14.72 -28.83 -36.21
CA ASN A 102 -13.43 -28.52 -35.61
C ASN A 102 -13.21 -27.01 -35.55
N ASP A 103 -12.56 -26.64 -34.47
CA ASP A 103 -12.18 -25.32 -34.00
C ASP A 103 -10.87 -25.64 -33.24
N CYS A 104 -9.73 -25.44 -33.89
CA CYS A 104 -8.45 -26.06 -33.49
C CYS A 104 -7.83 -25.36 -32.27
N ASP A 105 -8.00 -24.04 -32.17
CA ASP A 105 -7.48 -23.18 -31.11
C ASP A 105 -8.54 -22.77 -30.05
N TYR A 106 -9.83 -23.03 -30.33
CA TYR A 106 -10.97 -22.76 -29.46
C TYR A 106 -11.34 -21.27 -29.33
N ASP A 107 -11.09 -20.46 -30.38
CA ASP A 107 -11.51 -19.04 -30.44
C ASP A 107 -13.03 -18.87 -30.68
N GLY A 108 -13.65 -19.82 -31.40
CA GLY A 108 -15.08 -19.86 -31.71
C GLY A 108 -15.46 -19.62 -33.17
N ILE A 109 -14.50 -19.39 -34.07
CA ILE A 109 -14.61 -19.64 -35.51
C ILE A 109 -14.32 -21.15 -35.74
N TYR A 110 -14.77 -21.70 -36.88
CA TYR A 110 -14.49 -23.08 -37.26
C TYR A 110 -13.43 -23.12 -38.36
N ASP A 111 -12.61 -24.18 -38.42
CA ASP A 111 -11.50 -24.34 -39.38
C ASP A 111 -11.89 -24.01 -40.85
N CYS A 112 -13.13 -24.34 -41.22
CA CYS A 112 -13.71 -24.12 -42.55
C CYS A 112 -14.16 -22.68 -42.84
N GLU A 113 -14.49 -21.91 -41.81
CA GLU A 113 -14.89 -20.50 -41.87
C GLU A 113 -13.64 -19.61 -41.87
N GLU A 114 -12.65 -19.95 -41.04
CA GLU A 114 -11.29 -19.38 -41.04
C GLU A 114 -10.63 -19.46 -42.43
N ALA A 115 -10.61 -20.66 -43.01
CA ALA A 115 -10.12 -20.87 -44.38
C ALA A 115 -10.90 -20.11 -45.48
N GLN A 116 -12.07 -19.53 -45.18
CA GLN A 116 -12.81 -18.65 -46.10
C GLN A 116 -12.52 -17.17 -45.90
N ILE A 117 -12.23 -16.73 -44.67
CA ILE A 117 -11.88 -15.34 -44.35
C ILE A 117 -10.37 -15.06 -44.54
N GLY A 118 -9.52 -16.09 -44.44
CA GLY A 118 -8.09 -16.03 -44.73
C GLY A 118 -7.17 -16.37 -43.56
N THR A 119 -7.75 -16.58 -42.36
CA THR A 119 -7.05 -16.78 -41.09
C THR A 119 -6.40 -18.17 -40.98
N ASP A 120 -5.50 -18.35 -39.99
CA ASP A 120 -4.82 -19.62 -39.73
C ASP A 120 -5.64 -20.47 -38.73
N PRO A 121 -6.26 -21.60 -39.16
CA PRO A 121 -7.22 -22.38 -38.37
C PRO A 121 -6.82 -22.87 -36.97
N CYS A 122 -5.56 -22.70 -36.57
CA CYS A 122 -5.02 -23.12 -35.28
C CYS A 122 -4.27 -21.99 -34.56
N ASN A 123 -4.59 -20.72 -34.86
CA ASN A 123 -4.03 -19.54 -34.23
C ASN A 123 -5.04 -18.38 -34.09
N HIS A 124 -5.65 -18.30 -32.90
CA HIS A 124 -6.71 -17.35 -32.48
C HIS A 124 -6.45 -15.83 -32.64
N ASP A 125 -5.30 -15.45 -33.19
CA ASP A 125 -4.79 -14.08 -33.37
C ASP A 125 -3.83 -14.18 -34.58
N THR A 126 -4.41 -14.20 -35.78
CA THR A 126 -3.77 -14.60 -37.03
C THR A 126 -2.60 -13.69 -37.42
N ASP A 127 -2.73 -12.39 -37.21
CA ASP A 127 -1.69 -11.41 -37.56
C ASP A 127 -0.79 -10.99 -36.37
N GLY A 128 -1.19 -11.34 -35.14
CA GLY A 128 -0.36 -11.24 -33.93
C GLY A 128 -0.42 -9.87 -33.25
N ASP A 129 -1.53 -9.15 -33.39
CA ASP A 129 -1.73 -7.80 -32.87
C ASP A 129 -2.25 -7.77 -31.41
N GLY A 130 -2.86 -8.86 -30.95
CA GLY A 130 -3.42 -9.00 -29.61
C GLY A 130 -4.95 -8.94 -29.51
N LEU A 131 -5.66 -8.71 -30.61
CA LEU A 131 -7.11 -8.86 -30.76
C LEU A 131 -7.39 -10.14 -31.55
N GLY A 132 -8.10 -11.11 -30.96
CA GLY A 132 -8.30 -12.38 -31.64
C GLY A 132 -9.30 -12.32 -32.81
N ASP A 133 -9.14 -13.20 -33.79
CA ASP A 133 -9.84 -13.19 -35.08
C ASP A 133 -11.38 -13.03 -34.95
N LEU A 134 -12.02 -13.75 -34.01
CA LEU A 134 -13.46 -13.59 -33.76
C LEU A 134 -13.81 -12.20 -33.20
N GLN A 135 -12.96 -11.64 -32.34
CA GLN A 135 -13.14 -10.32 -31.74
C GLN A 135 -13.00 -9.23 -32.81
N GLU A 136 -12.06 -9.39 -33.72
CA GLU A 136 -11.86 -8.52 -34.86
C GLU A 136 -13.08 -8.48 -35.80
N LEU A 137 -13.61 -9.65 -36.17
CA LEU A 137 -14.85 -9.76 -36.95
C LEU A 137 -16.05 -9.08 -36.25
N ASP A 138 -16.13 -9.16 -34.92
CA ASP A 138 -17.16 -8.50 -34.11
C ASP A 138 -16.96 -6.97 -34.01
N ASN A 139 -15.71 -6.48 -34.03
CA ASN A 139 -15.38 -5.04 -34.06
C ASN A 139 -15.44 -4.44 -35.47
N GLY A 140 -15.28 -5.26 -36.52
CA GLY A 140 -15.30 -4.86 -37.93
C GLY A 140 -13.94 -4.55 -38.54
N THR A 141 -12.86 -5.07 -37.95
CA THR A 141 -11.47 -5.02 -38.43
C THR A 141 -11.18 -6.18 -39.42
N ASP A 142 -9.96 -6.28 -39.93
CA ASP A 142 -9.51 -7.32 -40.88
C ASP A 142 -8.47 -8.25 -40.23
N PRO A 143 -8.83 -9.52 -39.87
CA PRO A 143 -7.96 -10.48 -39.16
C PRO A 143 -6.67 -10.95 -39.85
N ASN A 144 -6.18 -10.19 -40.82
CA ASN A 144 -4.96 -10.43 -41.57
C ASN A 144 -4.12 -9.14 -41.69
N ASN A 145 -4.48 -8.09 -40.96
CA ASN A 145 -3.93 -6.76 -41.06
C ASN A 145 -3.98 -6.01 -39.71
N PRO A 146 -2.86 -5.95 -38.96
CA PRO A 146 -2.81 -5.55 -37.54
C PRO A 146 -2.87 -4.01 -37.33
N ASP A 147 -3.64 -3.29 -38.15
CA ASP A 147 -3.82 -1.83 -38.23
C ASP A 147 -4.86 -1.58 -39.34
N SER A 148 -6.15 -1.78 -39.04
CA SER A 148 -7.23 -1.85 -40.05
C SER A 148 -7.54 -0.54 -40.76
N ASP A 149 -7.26 0.59 -40.12
CA ASP A 149 -7.52 1.91 -40.70
C ASP A 149 -6.27 2.64 -41.23
N GLY A 150 -5.08 2.19 -40.85
CA GLY A 150 -3.79 2.68 -41.33
C GLY A 150 -3.29 3.93 -40.62
N ASP A 151 -3.75 4.22 -39.39
CA ASP A 151 -3.23 5.30 -38.56
C ASP A 151 -1.87 4.94 -37.93
N GLY A 152 -1.63 3.67 -37.59
CA GLY A 152 -0.37 3.17 -37.05
C GLY A 152 -0.37 2.77 -35.57
N LEU A 153 -1.53 2.81 -34.89
CA LEU A 153 -1.83 1.88 -33.81
C LEU A 153 -2.23 0.51 -34.38
N THR A 154 -2.24 -0.52 -33.53
CA THR A 154 -2.84 -1.81 -33.89
C THR A 154 -4.28 -1.90 -33.39
N ASP A 155 -5.12 -2.69 -34.04
CA ASP A 155 -6.55 -2.83 -33.71
C ASP A 155 -6.77 -3.27 -32.24
N GLY A 156 -5.93 -4.19 -31.74
CA GLY A 156 -5.86 -4.60 -30.34
C GLY A 156 -5.39 -3.50 -29.38
N GLN A 157 -4.45 -2.64 -29.79
CA GLN A 157 -4.05 -1.47 -28.99
C GLN A 157 -5.21 -0.47 -28.89
N GLU A 158 -5.91 -0.21 -29.99
CA GLU A 158 -7.06 0.68 -30.02
C GLU A 158 -8.21 0.17 -29.15
N VAL A 159 -8.53 -1.12 -29.22
CA VAL A 159 -9.54 -1.75 -28.36
C VAL A 159 -9.12 -1.73 -26.89
N GLU A 160 -7.84 -1.92 -26.54
CA GLU A 160 -7.34 -1.75 -25.16
C GLU A 160 -7.48 -0.29 -24.68
N LEU A 161 -7.25 0.68 -25.57
CA LEU A 161 -7.39 2.12 -25.32
C LEU A 161 -8.84 2.64 -25.41
N GLY A 162 -9.80 1.81 -25.81
CA GLY A 162 -11.21 2.23 -25.98
C GLY A 162 -11.42 3.21 -27.13
N LEU A 163 -10.55 3.16 -28.14
CA LEU A 163 -10.67 3.82 -29.44
C LEU A 163 -11.55 2.96 -30.37
N ASP A 164 -11.75 3.39 -31.62
CA ASP A 164 -12.57 2.71 -32.61
C ASP A 164 -11.69 2.32 -33.80
N PRO A 165 -11.23 1.05 -33.90
CA PRO A 165 -10.18 0.57 -34.83
C PRO A 165 -10.61 0.54 -36.31
N THR A 166 -11.63 1.30 -36.65
CA THR A 166 -12.10 1.52 -38.03
C THR A 166 -12.01 2.99 -38.42
N LYS A 167 -11.41 3.84 -37.59
CA LYS A 167 -11.33 5.30 -37.73
C LYS A 167 -10.07 5.91 -37.12
N THR A 168 -9.21 6.38 -38.03
CA THR A 168 -7.96 7.15 -37.81
C THR A 168 -8.09 8.49 -37.05
N ASP A 169 -9.19 8.74 -36.35
CA ASP A 169 -9.56 9.91 -35.51
C ASP A 169 -10.95 9.58 -34.92
N THR A 170 -10.96 8.75 -33.86
CA THR A 170 -12.14 8.26 -33.16
C THR A 170 -13.05 9.40 -32.70
N TYR A 171 -12.44 10.52 -32.28
CA TYR A 171 -13.15 11.66 -31.69
C TYR A 171 -13.61 12.70 -32.73
N GLY A 172 -13.16 12.60 -33.99
CA GLY A 172 -13.39 13.59 -35.04
C GLY A 172 -12.78 14.96 -34.72
N ASN A 173 -11.69 15.00 -33.95
CA ASN A 173 -11.08 16.21 -33.42
C ASN A 173 -10.05 16.85 -34.39
N GLY A 174 -9.54 16.08 -35.36
CA GLY A 174 -8.54 16.48 -36.35
C GLY A 174 -7.09 16.08 -36.05
N THR A 175 -6.86 15.36 -34.96
CA THR A 175 -5.64 14.63 -34.59
C THR A 175 -5.91 13.14 -34.85
N PRO A 176 -5.01 12.40 -35.52
CA PRO A 176 -5.13 10.94 -35.57
C PRO A 176 -4.95 10.31 -34.18
N ASP A 177 -5.49 9.12 -33.95
CA ASP A 177 -5.51 8.56 -32.61
C ASP A 177 -4.10 8.16 -32.14
N ASN A 178 -3.21 7.72 -33.04
CA ASN A 178 -1.77 7.54 -32.76
C ASN A 178 -1.03 8.84 -32.34
N GLU A 179 -1.57 10.02 -32.67
CA GLU A 179 -1.04 11.33 -32.31
C GLU A 179 -1.82 11.96 -31.13
N GLU A 180 -2.89 11.32 -30.65
CA GLU A 180 -3.69 11.80 -29.53
C GLU A 180 -2.96 11.53 -28.19
N TRP A 181 -3.09 12.46 -27.24
CA TRP A 181 -2.40 12.41 -25.95
C TRP A 181 -2.65 11.13 -25.13
N ILE A 182 -3.76 10.42 -25.41
CA ILE A 182 -4.13 9.20 -24.67
C ILE A 182 -3.14 8.06 -24.94
N VAL A 183 -2.62 7.98 -26.18
CA VAL A 183 -1.52 7.09 -26.56
C VAL A 183 -0.26 7.48 -25.82
N THR A 184 0.17 8.75 -25.89
CA THR A 184 1.35 9.26 -25.15
C THR A 184 1.24 9.09 -23.63
N ALA A 185 0.02 9.07 -23.07
CA ALA A 185 -0.24 8.82 -21.66
C ALA A 185 -0.19 7.32 -21.28
N CYS A 186 -0.38 6.43 -22.26
CA CYS A 186 -0.34 4.98 -22.10
C CYS A 186 0.96 4.32 -22.59
N GLU A 187 1.78 5.01 -23.38
CA GLU A 187 3.17 4.61 -23.68
C GLU A 187 3.95 4.30 -22.39
N ASP A 188 4.89 3.34 -22.47
CA ASP A 188 5.79 2.95 -21.38
C ASP A 188 6.39 4.22 -20.72
N PRO A 189 6.25 4.42 -19.38
CA PRO A 189 6.63 5.65 -18.69
C PRO A 189 8.14 5.91 -18.65
N SER A 190 8.70 6.27 -19.81
CA SER A 190 10.10 6.57 -20.11
C SER A 190 10.71 7.73 -19.30
N GLY A 191 9.92 8.38 -18.45
CA GLY A 191 10.36 9.44 -17.54
C GLY A 191 11.02 8.95 -16.25
N GLU A 192 10.53 7.87 -15.61
CA GLU A 192 11.07 7.31 -14.34
C GLU A 192 10.57 5.85 -14.19
N PRO A 193 11.16 4.84 -14.88
CA PRO A 193 10.83 3.43 -14.69
C PRO A 193 11.29 2.91 -13.32
N VAL A 194 10.65 1.90 -12.74
CA VAL A 194 11.19 1.27 -11.51
C VAL A 194 12.36 0.33 -11.82
N ASN A 195 13.34 0.28 -10.92
CA ASN A 195 14.42 -0.71 -10.98
C ASN A 195 14.02 -1.96 -10.20
N TYR A 196 14.04 -3.11 -10.87
CA TYR A 196 13.77 -4.41 -10.27
C TYR A 196 15.04 -5.04 -9.67
N TYR A 197 14.94 -5.44 -8.41
CA TYR A 197 15.98 -6.15 -7.66
C TYR A 197 15.45 -7.50 -7.18
N VAL A 198 15.86 -8.58 -7.84
CA VAL A 198 15.55 -9.96 -7.43
C VAL A 198 16.57 -10.42 -6.39
N SER A 199 16.09 -11.05 -5.31
CA SER A 199 16.98 -11.66 -4.31
C SER A 199 17.82 -12.78 -4.91
N ASN A 200 19.14 -12.71 -4.73
CA ASN A 200 20.10 -13.74 -5.14
C ASN A 200 20.60 -14.58 -3.94
N ASN A 201 19.98 -14.45 -2.77
CA ASN A 201 20.29 -15.23 -1.57
C ASN A 201 19.81 -16.69 -1.70
N VAL A 202 20.47 -17.45 -2.58
CA VAL A 202 20.25 -18.88 -2.77
C VAL A 202 21.02 -19.69 -1.73
N GLN A 203 20.30 -20.51 -0.95
CA GLN A 203 20.89 -21.52 -0.09
C GLN A 203 20.88 -22.87 -0.78
N VAL A 204 22.06 -23.51 -0.82
CA VAL A 204 22.24 -24.86 -1.38
C VAL A 204 22.20 -25.86 -0.22
N ASP A 205 21.18 -26.72 -0.18
CA ASP A 205 21.24 -27.91 0.68
C ASP A 205 22.22 -28.91 0.06
N PRO A 206 23.35 -29.26 0.71
CA PRO A 206 24.33 -30.20 0.16
C PRO A 206 23.79 -31.63 -0.05
N ASN A 207 22.58 -31.94 0.43
CA ASN A 207 21.92 -33.25 0.27
C ASN A 207 20.64 -33.21 -0.60
N SER A 208 20.27 -32.06 -1.18
CA SER A 208 19.10 -31.92 -2.06
C SER A 208 19.47 -31.21 -3.37
N PRO A 209 18.93 -31.63 -4.53
CA PRO A 209 19.15 -30.90 -5.78
C PRO A 209 18.42 -29.54 -5.83
N ASN A 210 17.50 -29.28 -4.89
CA ASN A 210 16.67 -28.07 -4.91
C ASN A 210 17.41 -26.91 -4.24
N GLN A 211 17.77 -25.91 -5.04
CA GLN A 211 18.18 -24.59 -4.57
C GLN A 211 16.97 -23.85 -3.98
N VAL A 212 17.13 -23.21 -2.81
CA VAL A 212 16.07 -22.41 -2.17
C VAL A 212 16.51 -20.96 -2.07
N ASN A 213 15.76 -20.05 -2.68
CA ASN A 213 15.94 -18.62 -2.48
C ASN A 213 15.37 -18.22 -1.11
N VAL A 214 16.23 -17.87 -0.14
CA VAL A 214 15.77 -17.55 1.23
C VAL A 214 15.32 -16.09 1.41
N GLY A 215 15.59 -15.23 0.42
CA GLY A 215 14.92 -13.94 0.32
C GLY A 215 13.54 -14.06 -0.31
N ASN A 216 13.42 -14.83 -1.40
CA ASN A 216 12.22 -14.96 -2.23
C ASN A 216 11.45 -13.64 -2.43
N TRP A 217 12.18 -12.58 -2.79
CA TRP A 217 11.59 -11.29 -3.14
C TRP A 217 12.03 -10.85 -4.53
N LYS A 218 11.13 -10.17 -5.22
CA LYS A 218 11.41 -9.24 -6.31
C LYS A 218 10.96 -7.87 -5.83
N LEU A 219 11.90 -6.95 -5.72
CA LEU A 219 11.69 -5.62 -5.13
C LEU A 219 11.78 -4.57 -6.24
N ALA A 220 10.71 -3.79 -6.45
CA ALA A 220 10.70 -2.62 -7.29
C ALA A 220 11.11 -1.38 -6.46
N LEU A 221 12.06 -0.59 -6.95
CA LEU A 221 12.47 0.67 -6.32
C LEU A 221 12.56 1.81 -7.33
N PRO A 222 12.17 3.05 -6.98
CA PRO A 222 12.39 4.23 -7.82
C PRO A 222 13.89 4.42 -8.15
N PRO A 223 14.26 5.01 -9.30
CA PRO A 223 15.66 5.22 -9.72
C PRO A 223 16.57 5.93 -8.72
N ALA A 224 16.00 6.76 -7.84
CA ALA A 224 16.73 7.41 -6.76
C ALA A 224 17.33 6.44 -5.70
N PHE A 225 16.83 5.21 -5.61
CA PHE A 225 17.31 4.18 -4.68
C PHE A 225 18.36 3.25 -5.31
N ASN A 226 19.28 3.83 -6.07
CA ASN A 226 20.36 3.12 -6.77
C ASN A 226 21.44 2.52 -5.84
N ASN A 227 21.36 2.75 -4.53
CA ASN A 227 22.22 2.16 -3.51
C ASN A 227 21.65 0.87 -2.89
N TYR A 228 20.82 0.12 -3.62
CA TYR A 228 20.37 -1.21 -3.18
C TYR A 228 21.57 -2.15 -2.97
N ALA A 229 21.65 -2.77 -1.79
CA ALA A 229 22.66 -3.75 -1.44
C ALA A 229 22.02 -4.93 -0.71
N GLU A 230 22.02 -6.10 -1.36
CA GLU A 230 21.65 -7.36 -0.72
C GLU A 230 22.77 -7.82 0.24
N LEU A 231 22.42 -8.14 1.48
CA LEU A 231 23.36 -8.42 2.55
C LEU A 231 23.66 -9.92 2.63
N THR A 232 24.93 -10.25 2.84
CA THR A 232 25.36 -11.64 3.10
C THR A 232 25.31 -11.93 4.59
N VAL A 233 24.41 -12.83 4.99
CA VAL A 233 24.21 -13.26 6.38
C VAL A 233 24.84 -14.64 6.62
N SER A 234 25.70 -14.74 7.64
CA SER A 234 26.46 -15.95 7.99
C SER A 234 25.90 -16.68 9.22
N GLY A 235 26.47 -17.83 9.57
CA GLY A 235 26.08 -18.62 10.77
C GLY A 235 25.09 -19.77 10.53
N LEU A 236 24.85 -20.14 9.26
CA LEU A 236 23.89 -21.20 8.89
C LEU A 236 24.42 -22.61 9.21
N SER A 237 23.87 -23.24 10.25
CA SER A 237 24.19 -24.62 10.62
C SER A 237 23.52 -25.63 9.67
N MET A 238 24.11 -25.85 8.50
CA MET A 238 23.71 -26.91 7.57
C MET A 238 24.04 -28.29 8.15
N ASN A 239 23.01 -29.07 8.48
CA ASN A 239 23.15 -30.49 8.83
C ASN A 239 22.00 -31.31 8.24
N GLY A 240 21.97 -31.39 6.91
CA GLY A 240 21.24 -32.42 6.15
C GLY A 240 19.72 -32.38 6.18
N SER A 241 19.15 -31.22 6.44
CA SER A 241 17.73 -30.88 6.27
C SER A 241 17.65 -29.43 5.81
N ILE A 242 16.59 -29.05 5.08
CA ILE A 242 16.28 -27.64 4.80
C ILE A 242 16.31 -26.87 6.14
N PRO A 243 17.12 -25.79 6.28
CA PRO A 243 17.25 -25.11 7.56
C PRO A 243 15.93 -24.47 8.00
N ALA A 244 15.42 -24.82 9.17
CA ALA A 244 14.18 -24.27 9.73
C ALA A 244 14.23 -22.77 10.09
N ASN A 245 15.40 -22.13 9.93
CA ASN A 245 15.65 -20.72 10.27
C ASN A 245 16.23 -19.99 9.03
N ARG A 246 15.46 -19.92 7.94
CA ARG A 246 15.85 -19.17 6.73
C ARG A 246 15.82 -17.68 7.07
N LYS A 247 16.80 -16.91 6.58
CA LYS A 247 17.02 -15.50 6.89
C LYS A 247 17.73 -14.81 5.72
N ALA A 248 17.27 -13.62 5.34
CA ALA A 248 17.95 -12.76 4.37
C ALA A 248 17.66 -11.29 4.68
N ALA A 249 18.51 -10.38 4.22
CA ALA A 249 18.24 -8.94 4.32
C ALA A 249 18.85 -8.17 3.13
N ALA A 250 18.29 -7.00 2.85
CA ALA A 250 18.85 -6.02 1.93
C ALA A 250 18.66 -4.61 2.51
N VAL A 251 19.48 -3.66 2.09
CA VAL A 251 19.36 -2.24 2.44
C VAL A 251 19.27 -1.40 1.17
N TYR A 252 18.60 -0.26 1.26
CA TYR A 252 18.51 0.73 0.19
C TYR A 252 18.48 2.15 0.77
N ASP A 253 18.86 3.14 -0.03
CA ASP A 253 18.74 4.55 0.34
C ASP A 253 18.67 5.47 -0.88
N ASP A 254 17.98 6.60 -0.71
CA ASP A 254 17.95 7.77 -1.59
C ASP A 254 18.73 8.91 -0.90
N PRO A 255 19.99 9.14 -1.27
CA PRO A 255 20.82 10.19 -0.66
C PRO A 255 20.32 11.61 -0.89
N THR A 256 19.47 11.85 -1.90
CA THR A 256 19.00 13.19 -2.29
C THR A 256 17.88 13.69 -1.38
N ASN A 257 17.08 12.76 -0.86
CA ASN A 257 15.98 13.04 0.06
C ASN A 257 16.22 12.51 1.49
N GLU A 258 17.35 11.84 1.73
CA GLU A 258 17.73 11.26 3.03
C GLU A 258 16.72 10.22 3.53
N VAL A 259 16.14 9.47 2.60
CA VAL A 259 15.30 8.29 2.88
C VAL A 259 16.21 7.06 2.87
N ALA A 260 16.15 6.25 3.91
CA ALA A 260 16.82 4.95 3.95
C ALA A 260 15.83 3.86 4.36
N GLY A 261 16.14 2.63 4.00
CA GLY A 261 15.31 1.50 4.38
C GLY A 261 16.01 0.16 4.24
N PHE A 262 15.31 -0.88 4.65
CA PHE A 262 15.77 -2.25 4.56
C PHE A 262 14.62 -3.22 4.39
N LEU A 263 14.94 -4.36 3.78
CA LEU A 263 14.07 -5.51 3.67
C LEU A 263 14.67 -6.64 4.51
N LEU A 264 13.84 -7.37 5.26
CA LEU A 264 14.25 -8.47 6.13
C LEU A 264 13.28 -9.66 5.93
N SER A 265 13.80 -10.79 5.48
CA SER A 265 13.10 -12.08 5.39
C SER A 265 13.53 -12.98 6.54
N TYR A 266 12.60 -13.68 7.19
CA TYR A 266 12.92 -14.84 8.01
C TYR A 266 11.76 -15.85 8.14
N THR A 267 12.10 -17.09 8.52
CA THR A 267 11.09 -18.10 8.88
C THR A 267 10.44 -17.75 10.23
N PRO A 268 9.10 -17.58 10.28
CA PRO A 268 8.40 -17.21 11.51
C PRO A 268 8.39 -18.32 12.56
N ASN A 269 8.19 -17.93 13.81
CA ASN A 269 7.76 -18.85 14.87
C ASN A 269 6.24 -18.79 15.06
N SER A 270 5.68 -19.65 15.93
CA SER A 270 4.22 -19.80 16.09
C SER A 270 3.46 -18.57 16.60
N SER A 271 4.13 -17.51 17.08
CA SER A 271 3.53 -16.20 17.41
C SER A 271 3.95 -15.10 16.43
N GLN A 272 4.17 -15.48 15.17
CA GLN A 272 4.52 -14.59 14.05
C GLN A 272 3.74 -14.97 12.77
N ALA A 273 2.64 -15.70 12.93
CA ALA A 273 1.70 -16.02 11.84
C ALA A 273 0.71 -14.88 11.56
N ASP A 274 0.60 -13.92 12.48
CA ASP A 274 -0.23 -12.73 12.35
C ASP A 274 0.69 -11.50 12.16
N PRO A 275 0.56 -10.74 11.05
CA PRO A 275 1.33 -9.52 10.81
C PRO A 275 1.19 -8.45 11.90
N ILE A 276 0.06 -8.37 12.61
CA ILE A 276 -0.13 -7.44 13.73
C ILE A 276 0.71 -7.88 14.94
N GLU A 277 0.74 -9.17 15.27
CA GLU A 277 1.64 -9.71 16.31
C GLU A 277 3.12 -9.47 15.96
N VAL A 278 3.48 -9.55 14.67
CA VAL A 278 4.82 -9.18 14.20
C VAL A 278 5.09 -7.70 14.49
N LEU A 279 4.24 -6.77 14.06
CA LEU A 279 4.44 -5.33 14.33
C LEU A 279 4.54 -4.99 15.83
N ASP A 280 3.71 -5.60 16.68
CA ASP A 280 3.78 -5.42 18.13
C ASP A 280 5.10 -5.94 18.73
N SER A 281 5.63 -7.04 18.21
CA SER A 281 6.96 -7.53 18.60
C SER A 281 8.08 -6.54 18.20
N LEU A 282 7.98 -5.94 17.01
CA LEU A 282 8.94 -4.94 16.51
C LEU A 282 8.88 -3.63 17.30
N ARG A 283 7.73 -3.25 17.86
CA ARG A 283 7.60 -2.05 18.71
C ARG A 283 8.56 -2.07 19.90
N THR A 284 8.93 -3.25 20.41
CA THR A 284 9.97 -3.39 21.46
C THR A 284 11.37 -3.09 20.91
N ALA A 285 11.67 -3.54 19.69
CA ALA A 285 12.93 -3.27 19.00
C ALA A 285 13.08 -1.79 18.57
N ILE A 286 11.98 -1.12 18.24
CA ILE A 286 11.91 0.31 17.91
C ILE A 286 12.18 1.15 19.17
N ASN A 287 11.51 0.85 20.28
CA ASN A 287 11.73 1.51 21.58
C ASN A 287 13.16 1.32 22.15
N ALA A 288 13.94 0.36 21.62
CA ALA A 288 15.35 0.21 21.99
C ALA A 288 16.27 1.24 21.32
N GLN A 289 15.84 1.85 20.20
CA GLN A 289 16.61 2.87 19.46
C GLN A 289 16.29 4.31 19.89
N GLY A 290 15.13 4.52 20.51
CA GLY A 290 14.66 5.84 20.94
C GLY A 290 13.28 5.77 21.59
N SER A 291 12.74 6.93 21.96
CA SER A 291 11.37 7.02 22.45
C SER A 291 10.40 7.15 21.28
N ILE A 292 9.39 6.29 21.21
CA ILE A 292 8.23 6.52 20.35
C ILE A 292 7.46 7.74 20.90
N VAL A 293 7.32 8.79 20.09
CA VAL A 293 6.57 10.02 20.39
C VAL A 293 5.13 9.88 19.90
N GLN A 294 4.95 9.25 18.74
CA GLN A 294 3.66 8.94 18.13
C GLN A 294 3.79 7.58 17.44
N GLY A 295 2.74 6.78 17.45
CA GLY A 295 2.73 5.45 16.83
C GLY A 295 1.34 5.06 16.36
N PHE A 296 1.31 4.39 15.21
CA PHE A 296 0.14 4.01 14.43
C PHE A 296 0.31 2.56 13.97
N ASN A 297 -0.80 1.83 13.84
CA ASN A 297 -0.87 0.53 13.19
C ASN A 297 -2.15 0.50 12.33
N GLY A 298 -1.98 0.32 11.02
CA GLY A 298 -3.04 0.40 10.00
C GLY A 298 -3.91 -0.85 9.88
N GLY A 299 -3.78 -1.78 10.82
CA GLY A 299 -4.54 -3.03 10.81
C GLY A 299 -4.04 -4.03 9.76
N MET A 300 -4.83 -5.08 9.56
CA MET A 300 -4.50 -6.16 8.64
C MET A 300 -5.26 -6.01 7.32
N PHE A 301 -4.57 -6.24 6.20
CA PHE A 301 -5.13 -6.25 4.85
C PHE A 301 -4.48 -7.38 4.02
N ASP A 302 -4.99 -7.56 2.80
CA ASP A 302 -4.47 -8.51 1.82
C ASP A 302 -3.59 -7.78 0.81
N THR A 303 -2.42 -8.34 0.50
CA THR A 303 -1.52 -7.86 -0.56
C THR A 303 -2.01 -8.29 -1.95
N HIS A 304 -1.37 -7.78 -3.02
CA HIS A 304 -1.68 -8.14 -4.41
C HIS A 304 -1.62 -9.65 -4.72
N ASP A 305 -0.72 -10.36 -4.04
CA ASP A 305 -0.48 -11.80 -4.08
C ASP A 305 -1.35 -12.59 -3.06
N PHE A 306 -2.34 -11.92 -2.43
CA PHE A 306 -3.28 -12.46 -1.44
C PHE A 306 -2.64 -12.96 -0.13
N ASN A 307 -1.46 -12.43 0.21
CA ASN A 307 -0.80 -12.67 1.49
C ASN A 307 -1.27 -11.67 2.54
N LYS A 308 -1.21 -12.03 3.83
CA LYS A 308 -1.64 -11.12 4.91
C LYS A 308 -0.55 -10.12 5.22
N ALA A 309 -0.90 -8.84 5.30
CA ALA A 309 0.01 -7.77 5.68
C ALA A 309 -0.57 -6.81 6.72
N ALA A 310 0.31 -6.09 7.41
CA ALA A 310 -0.02 -4.96 8.27
C ALA A 310 1.07 -3.88 8.18
N ILE A 311 0.70 -2.62 8.40
CA ILE A 311 1.61 -1.46 8.35
C ILE A 311 1.63 -0.75 9.71
N GLY A 312 2.81 -0.35 10.17
CA GLY A 312 3.02 0.52 11.33
C GLY A 312 3.78 1.79 10.94
N ARG A 313 3.38 2.93 11.52
CA ARG A 313 4.05 4.23 11.33
C ARG A 313 4.40 4.83 12.69
N TYR A 314 5.58 5.42 12.82
CA TYR A 314 6.09 5.94 14.09
C TYR A 314 6.87 7.25 13.92
N LEU A 315 6.73 8.14 14.90
CA LEU A 315 7.62 9.29 15.11
C LEU A 315 8.53 8.97 16.31
N LEU A 316 9.84 9.08 16.12
CA LEU A 316 10.86 8.67 17.09
C LEU A 316 11.72 9.85 17.54
N ASP A 317 11.92 10.00 18.85
CA ASP A 317 13.00 10.80 19.45
C ASP A 317 14.20 9.87 19.70
N VAL A 318 15.33 10.11 19.01
CA VAL A 318 16.56 9.29 19.07
C VAL A 318 17.77 10.12 19.50
N SER A 319 18.87 9.46 19.87
CA SER A 319 20.17 10.13 20.00
C SER A 319 20.65 10.67 18.65
N SER A 320 21.35 11.81 18.65
CA SER A 320 21.99 12.41 17.46
C SER A 320 22.78 11.37 16.68
N GLN A 321 22.31 11.07 15.47
CA GLN A 321 22.92 10.15 14.52
C GLN A 321 22.32 10.39 13.12
N SER A 322 22.98 9.90 12.08
CA SER A 322 22.49 9.98 10.71
C SER A 322 21.45 8.91 10.35
N TYR A 323 20.67 9.16 9.30
CA TYR A 323 19.60 8.27 8.84
C TYR A 323 20.13 6.87 8.48
N LYS A 324 21.35 6.75 7.94
CA LYS A 324 21.99 5.45 7.65
C LYS A 324 22.42 4.70 8.91
N GLU A 325 22.88 5.41 9.95
CA GLU A 325 23.23 4.78 11.24
C GLU A 325 21.98 4.28 11.98
N LEU A 326 20.89 5.05 11.93
CA LEU A 326 19.60 4.60 12.46
C LEU A 326 19.05 3.40 11.67
N ARG A 327 19.14 3.38 10.33
CA ARG A 327 18.76 2.22 9.50
C ARG A 327 19.48 0.96 9.96
N ASP A 328 20.81 1.00 10.05
CA ASP A 328 21.62 -0.17 10.40
C ASP A 328 21.32 -0.62 11.84
N SER A 329 21.19 0.32 12.78
CA SER A 329 20.85 0.02 14.18
C SER A 329 19.45 -0.61 14.31
N MET A 330 18.48 -0.14 13.52
CA MET A 330 17.12 -0.66 13.49
C MET A 330 17.06 -2.06 12.83
N LEU A 331 17.81 -2.27 11.74
CA LEU A 331 17.96 -3.59 11.13
C LEU A 331 18.44 -4.60 12.17
N PHE A 332 19.47 -4.27 12.97
CA PHE A 332 19.99 -5.19 13.99
C PHE A 332 19.15 -5.31 15.27
N SER A 333 18.20 -4.41 15.56
CA SER A 333 17.23 -4.63 16.64
C SER A 333 16.04 -5.47 16.20
N MET A 334 15.66 -5.42 14.92
CA MET A 334 14.57 -6.24 14.33
C MET A 334 15.04 -7.61 13.84
N ALA A 335 16.30 -7.75 13.42
CA ALA A 335 16.81 -8.97 12.82
C ALA A 335 17.03 -10.09 13.83
N PRO A 336 16.78 -11.36 13.44
CA PRO A 336 17.14 -12.53 14.23
C PRO A 336 18.64 -12.91 14.11
N PHE A 337 19.52 -11.94 13.81
CA PHE A 337 20.97 -12.10 13.64
C PHE A 337 21.72 -10.82 14.10
N GLY A 338 23.00 -10.95 14.46
CA GLY A 338 23.81 -9.83 14.94
C GLY A 338 24.63 -9.15 13.83
N GLN A 339 25.16 -7.95 14.12
CA GLN A 339 26.05 -7.22 13.22
C GLN A 339 27.33 -8.01 12.85
N SER A 340 27.80 -8.89 13.74
CA SER A 340 28.93 -9.80 13.46
C SER A 340 28.67 -10.81 12.35
N ASP A 341 27.39 -11.08 12.07
CA ASP A 341 26.98 -12.15 11.17
C ASP A 341 26.83 -11.63 9.73
N VAL A 342 26.83 -10.31 9.53
CA VAL A 342 26.51 -9.61 8.29
C VAL A 342 27.74 -9.02 7.61
N THR A 343 27.81 -9.14 6.29
CA THR A 343 28.74 -8.39 5.43
C THR A 343 27.99 -7.76 4.25
N GLY A 344 28.56 -6.70 3.67
CA GLY A 344 27.95 -5.96 2.55
C GLY A 344 27.21 -4.67 2.93
N LEU A 345 27.23 -4.24 4.19
CA LEU A 345 26.67 -2.95 4.59
C LEU A 345 27.37 -1.77 3.88
N PRO A 346 26.62 -0.80 3.33
CA PRO A 346 27.18 0.42 2.74
C PRO A 346 27.67 1.38 3.82
N THR A 347 28.45 2.39 3.43
CA THR A 347 29.04 3.34 4.38
C THR A 347 27.99 4.20 5.09
N THR A 348 27.99 4.17 6.42
CA THR A 348 27.21 5.04 7.29
C THR A 348 27.79 6.46 7.31
N SER A 349 27.05 7.40 6.73
CA SER A 349 27.36 8.84 6.79
C SER A 349 26.14 9.66 6.40
N GLY A 350 26.00 10.87 6.95
CA GLY A 350 24.93 11.81 6.65
C GLY A 350 24.98 13.02 7.57
N ALA A 351 23.94 13.85 7.53
CA ALA A 351 23.66 14.82 8.58
C ALA A 351 23.01 14.11 9.78
N ASP A 352 23.29 14.62 10.98
CA ASP A 352 22.74 14.11 12.23
C ASP A 352 21.37 14.72 12.53
N TYR A 353 20.44 13.87 12.97
CA TYR A 353 19.12 14.29 13.43
C TYR A 353 18.75 13.58 14.74
N THR A 354 17.81 14.16 15.49
CA THR A 354 17.26 13.58 16.72
C THR A 354 15.79 13.14 16.58
N LYS A 355 15.15 13.42 15.44
CA LYS A 355 13.75 13.08 15.16
C LYS A 355 13.59 12.43 13.80
N TYR A 356 12.93 11.27 13.77
CA TYR A 356 12.74 10.47 12.57
C TYR A 356 11.31 9.98 12.44
N ARG A 357 10.80 9.94 11.21
CA ARG A 357 9.64 9.13 10.83
C ARG A 357 10.15 7.74 10.45
N LEU A 358 9.44 6.70 10.89
CA LEU A 358 9.74 5.29 10.62
C LEU A 358 8.44 4.59 10.19
N PHE A 359 8.40 4.10 8.96
CA PHE A 359 7.32 3.26 8.43
C PHE A 359 7.81 1.81 8.34
N VAL A 360 6.94 0.86 8.66
CA VAL A 360 7.23 -0.57 8.73
C VAL A 360 6.05 -1.33 8.13
N SER A 361 6.31 -2.32 7.28
CA SER A 361 5.28 -3.26 6.84
C SER A 361 5.70 -4.69 7.16
N ALA A 362 4.81 -5.47 7.75
CA ALA A 362 4.99 -6.90 7.94
C ALA A 362 4.07 -7.65 6.97
N ILE A 363 4.61 -8.60 6.22
CA ILE A 363 3.87 -9.51 5.33
C ILE A 363 4.13 -10.95 5.81
N TYR A 364 3.07 -11.74 5.98
CA TYR A 364 3.12 -13.17 6.25
C TYR A 364 2.68 -13.93 5.00
N ARG A 365 3.55 -14.80 4.49
CA ARG A 365 3.25 -15.72 3.38
C ARG A 365 3.07 -17.15 3.92
N ASP A 366 1.87 -17.69 3.75
CA ASP A 366 1.54 -19.10 4.00
C ASP A 366 1.75 -19.88 2.69
N LYS A 367 2.83 -20.67 2.62
CA LYS A 367 3.05 -21.60 1.51
C LYS A 367 3.31 -22.99 2.05
N SER A 368 2.75 -23.98 1.37
CA SER A 368 2.62 -25.38 1.80
C SER A 368 3.89 -26.12 2.23
N ASN A 369 5.09 -25.53 2.05
CA ASN A 369 6.36 -26.04 2.59
C ASN A 369 7.26 -24.95 3.22
N GLU A 370 6.89 -23.66 3.18
CA GLU A 370 7.84 -22.55 3.29
C GLU A 370 7.26 -21.24 3.90
N ASP A 371 6.77 -21.29 5.15
CA ASP A 371 6.37 -20.06 5.88
C ASP A 371 7.45 -18.97 5.84
N GLN A 372 7.03 -17.73 5.60
CA GLN A 372 7.90 -16.56 5.48
C GLN A 372 7.25 -15.32 6.11
N VAL A 373 8.02 -14.60 6.93
CA VAL A 373 7.75 -13.20 7.28
C VAL A 373 8.72 -12.31 6.54
N LEU A 374 8.17 -11.30 5.86
CA LEU A 374 8.90 -10.19 5.26
C LEU A 374 8.61 -8.91 6.04
N ILE A 375 9.65 -8.15 6.35
CA ILE A 375 9.55 -6.82 6.94
C ILE A 375 10.22 -5.83 5.99
N SER A 376 9.45 -4.88 5.44
CA SER A 376 9.99 -3.69 4.78
C SER A 376 10.01 -2.53 5.77
N VAL A 377 11.07 -1.73 5.76
CA VAL A 377 11.23 -0.56 6.62
C VAL A 377 11.69 0.62 5.78
N ALA A 378 11.06 1.78 5.97
CA ALA A 378 11.52 3.07 5.44
C ALA A 378 11.63 4.08 6.59
N LEU A 379 12.64 4.94 6.56
CA LEU A 379 12.80 6.03 7.52
C LEU A 379 13.39 7.27 6.86
N ALA A 380 13.04 8.43 7.40
CA ALA A 380 13.59 9.72 7.02
C ALA A 380 13.61 10.66 8.24
N PRO A 381 14.50 11.67 8.27
CA PRO A 381 14.42 12.74 9.26
C PRO A 381 13.05 13.42 9.22
N ALA A 382 12.48 13.72 10.39
CA ALA A 382 11.10 14.21 10.48
C ALA A 382 10.91 15.55 9.74
N ASP A 383 11.89 16.46 9.81
CA ASP A 383 11.87 17.74 9.08
C ASP A 383 11.87 17.56 7.55
N LYS A 384 12.54 16.52 7.02
CA LYS A 384 12.53 16.17 5.59
C LYS A 384 11.18 15.63 5.16
N TYR A 385 10.56 14.80 6.00
CA TYR A 385 9.23 14.23 5.77
C TYR A 385 8.16 15.33 5.76
N GLU A 386 8.11 16.21 6.77
CA GLU A 386 7.09 17.27 6.82
C GLU A 386 7.31 18.37 5.76
N ALA A 387 8.55 18.61 5.33
CA ALA A 387 8.87 19.67 4.35
C ALA A 387 8.85 19.22 2.88
N ARG A 388 8.59 17.94 2.57
CA ARG A 388 8.56 17.41 1.20
C ARG A 388 7.48 16.35 1.05
N GLU A 389 6.36 16.68 0.40
CA GLU A 389 5.31 15.71 0.01
C GLU A 389 5.89 14.47 -0.69
N LYS A 390 6.90 14.66 -1.55
CA LYS A 390 7.60 13.55 -2.24
C LYS A 390 8.34 12.58 -1.30
N VAL A 391 8.72 12.98 -0.08
CA VAL A 391 9.31 12.08 0.92
C VAL A 391 8.24 11.20 1.54
N GLN A 392 7.06 11.76 1.83
CA GLN A 392 5.93 11.05 2.41
C GLN A 392 5.48 9.92 1.48
N PHE A 393 5.19 10.24 0.21
CA PHE A 393 4.82 9.25 -0.80
C PHE A 393 5.92 8.21 -1.04
N ARG A 394 7.22 8.59 -1.04
CA ARG A 394 8.32 7.62 -1.14
C ARG A 394 8.36 6.65 0.03
N MET A 395 8.13 7.10 1.26
CA MET A 395 8.10 6.21 2.43
C MET A 395 6.88 5.28 2.39
N ASP A 396 5.72 5.77 1.97
CA ASP A 396 4.54 4.93 1.74
C ASP A 396 4.78 3.91 0.61
N ASP A 397 5.34 4.30 -0.54
CA ASP A 397 5.60 3.39 -1.66
C ASP A 397 6.57 2.25 -1.34
N LEU A 398 7.46 2.45 -0.37
CA LEU A 398 8.41 1.44 0.11
C LEU A 398 7.79 0.48 1.14
N THR A 399 6.62 0.79 1.70
CA THR A 399 6.00 0.08 2.83
C THR A 399 4.51 -0.22 2.64
N ASN A 400 3.88 0.21 1.55
CA ASN A 400 2.50 -0.13 1.22
C ASN A 400 2.33 -1.54 0.61
N THR A 401 3.41 -2.33 0.58
CA THR A 401 3.54 -3.70 0.07
C THR A 401 3.45 -3.88 -1.45
N THR A 402 3.02 -2.87 -2.22
CA THR A 402 2.87 -2.99 -3.68
C THR A 402 4.18 -3.11 -4.45
N ASN A 403 5.31 -2.81 -3.81
CA ASN A 403 6.63 -2.82 -4.40
C ASN A 403 7.39 -4.15 -4.20
N ILE A 404 6.78 -5.17 -3.58
CA ILE A 404 7.42 -6.45 -3.23
C ILE A 404 6.56 -7.63 -3.70
N ALA A 405 7.07 -8.38 -4.66
CA ALA A 405 6.52 -9.66 -5.13
C ALA A 405 7.44 -10.84 -4.76
N GLU A 406 7.17 -12.04 -5.26
CA GLU A 406 8.09 -13.17 -5.14
C GLU A 406 9.20 -13.13 -6.19
N SER A 407 10.31 -13.82 -5.92
CA SER A 407 11.48 -13.81 -6.82
C SER A 407 11.21 -14.41 -8.21
N VAL A 408 10.10 -15.14 -8.35
CA VAL A 408 9.65 -15.78 -9.59
C VAL A 408 8.61 -14.96 -10.36
N ASP A 409 8.10 -13.86 -9.83
CA ASP A 409 6.98 -13.15 -10.47
C ASP A 409 7.40 -12.35 -11.70
N GLY A 410 6.46 -12.23 -12.64
CA GLY A 410 6.59 -11.40 -13.83
C GLY A 410 6.41 -9.92 -13.52
N ASP A 411 6.53 -9.09 -14.54
CA ASP A 411 6.20 -7.67 -14.53
C ASP A 411 5.53 -7.35 -15.88
N GLN A 412 4.59 -6.42 -15.86
CA GLN A 412 3.83 -6.00 -17.02
C GLN A 412 3.43 -4.52 -16.84
N VAL A 413 3.41 -3.77 -17.94
CA VAL A 413 2.82 -2.43 -17.97
C VAL A 413 1.30 -2.58 -18.14
N ARG A 414 0.55 -1.62 -17.61
CA ARG A 414 -0.90 -1.48 -17.74
C ARG A 414 -1.23 -0.02 -18.00
N CYS A 415 -2.11 0.24 -18.95
CA CYS A 415 -2.86 1.49 -19.00
C CYS A 415 -4.33 1.23 -18.71
N ASN A 416 -4.98 2.13 -17.96
CA ASN A 416 -6.42 2.10 -17.77
C ASN A 416 -7.01 3.50 -17.90
N ILE A 417 -8.13 3.57 -18.61
CA ILE A 417 -8.88 4.81 -18.85
C ILE A 417 -10.14 4.82 -17.99
N PHE A 418 -10.46 5.97 -17.41
CA PHE A 418 -11.62 6.15 -16.55
C PHE A 418 -12.44 7.38 -16.97
N GLU A 419 -13.76 7.20 -17.07
CA GLU A 419 -14.70 8.31 -17.07
C GLU A 419 -14.76 8.99 -15.69
N PRO A 420 -15.06 10.31 -15.61
CA PRO A 420 -15.20 11.02 -14.35
C PRO A 420 -16.38 10.51 -13.53
N LYS A 421 -16.15 10.25 -12.25
CA LYS A 421 -17.15 9.73 -11.31
C LYS A 421 -17.63 10.84 -10.37
N GLU A 422 -18.94 10.81 -10.08
CA GLU A 422 -19.56 11.69 -9.09
C GLU A 422 -18.86 11.58 -7.74
N SER A 423 -18.72 12.72 -7.04
CA SER A 423 -17.96 12.80 -5.78
C SER A 423 -18.46 11.79 -4.74
N THR A 424 -17.51 11.11 -4.09
CA THR A 424 -17.80 10.07 -3.11
C THR A 424 -18.63 10.64 -1.96
N LYS A 425 -19.73 9.97 -1.66
CA LYS A 425 -20.57 10.34 -0.52
C LYS A 425 -19.93 9.77 0.75
N ALA A 426 -19.69 10.62 1.74
CA ALA A 426 -19.07 10.23 3.00
C ALA A 426 -20.00 10.54 4.19
N ASP A 427 -20.35 9.52 4.97
CA ASP A 427 -21.16 9.65 6.19
C ASP A 427 -20.24 9.42 7.40
N PHE A 428 -19.83 10.48 8.10
CA PHE A 428 -18.96 10.36 9.28
C PHE A 428 -19.80 10.33 10.56
N TYR A 429 -19.78 9.20 11.26
CA TYR A 429 -20.55 8.93 12.48
C TYR A 429 -19.65 9.01 13.72
N TRP A 430 -19.76 10.11 14.45
CA TRP A 430 -18.99 10.42 15.65
C TRP A 430 -19.71 9.87 16.89
N VAL A 431 -19.07 8.92 17.57
CA VAL A 431 -19.53 8.29 18.80
C VAL A 431 -18.70 8.85 19.94
N LEU A 432 -19.24 9.88 20.59
CA LEU A 432 -18.53 10.67 21.58
C LEU A 432 -18.85 10.24 23.01
N ASP A 433 -17.81 10.12 23.80
CA ASP A 433 -17.92 9.97 25.24
C ASP A 433 -18.41 11.29 25.90
N GLN A 434 -19.26 11.13 26.90
CA GLN A 434 -19.87 12.19 27.72
C GLN A 434 -19.56 12.03 29.21
N SER A 435 -18.59 11.16 29.54
CA SER A 435 -18.14 10.85 30.89
C SER A 435 -17.67 12.09 31.66
N GLY A 436 -17.64 11.97 32.98
CA GLY A 436 -17.04 13.01 33.83
C GLY A 436 -15.51 13.03 33.80
N SER A 437 -14.87 11.95 33.33
CA SER A 437 -13.40 11.85 33.21
C SER A 437 -12.89 12.69 32.06
N MET A 438 -13.57 12.67 30.90
CA MET A 438 -13.29 13.49 29.70
C MET A 438 -13.23 15.02 29.93
N SER A 439 -13.51 15.52 31.13
CA SER A 439 -13.70 16.96 31.43
C SER A 439 -12.49 17.87 31.21
N ASP A 440 -11.26 17.35 31.29
CA ASP A 440 -10.04 18.05 30.88
C ASP A 440 -9.71 17.87 29.39
N ASP A 441 -10.23 16.81 28.77
CA ASP A 441 -10.09 16.50 27.34
C ASP A 441 -11.13 17.17 26.42
N TYR A 442 -12.20 17.77 26.94
CA TYR A 442 -13.22 18.48 26.14
C TYR A 442 -12.61 19.51 25.16
N ASN A 443 -11.57 20.24 25.57
CA ASN A 443 -10.88 21.19 24.69
C ASN A 443 -10.10 20.48 23.56
N ARG A 444 -9.57 19.28 23.82
CA ARG A 444 -8.93 18.45 22.80
C ARG A 444 -9.96 17.97 21.80
N VAL A 445 -11.08 17.39 22.25
CA VAL A 445 -12.18 16.92 21.36
C VAL A 445 -12.70 18.05 20.47
N GLN A 446 -12.86 19.28 21.00
CA GLN A 446 -13.19 20.45 20.19
C GLN A 446 -12.13 20.79 19.15
N ALA A 447 -10.84 20.72 19.51
CA ALA A 447 -9.73 20.97 18.59
C ALA A 447 -9.70 19.92 17.46
N VAL A 448 -9.83 18.62 17.80
CA VAL A 448 -9.95 17.51 16.84
C VAL A 448 -11.10 17.75 15.88
N ALA A 449 -12.31 18.01 16.38
CA ALA A 449 -13.50 18.22 15.56
C ALA A 449 -13.36 19.46 14.64
N ASN A 450 -12.77 20.54 15.14
CA ASN A 450 -12.52 21.73 14.34
C ASN A 450 -11.44 21.49 13.27
N GLN A 451 -10.34 20.81 13.59
CA GLN A 451 -9.29 20.48 12.64
C GLN A 451 -9.85 19.58 11.51
N PHE A 452 -10.47 18.46 11.90
CA PHE A 452 -11.12 17.52 10.99
C PHE A 452 -12.07 18.21 10.01
N TYR A 453 -12.96 19.10 10.48
CA TYR A 453 -13.86 19.82 9.58
C TYR A 453 -13.09 20.74 8.60
N ASN A 454 -12.05 21.43 9.07
CA ASN A 454 -11.29 22.38 8.26
C ASN A 454 -10.45 21.72 7.17
N GLU A 455 -10.04 20.47 7.37
CA GLU A 455 -9.40 19.62 6.37
C GLU A 455 -10.45 18.99 5.44
N LEU A 456 -11.49 18.35 6.01
CA LEU A 456 -12.55 17.69 5.25
C LEU A 456 -13.21 18.60 4.21
N ARG A 457 -13.52 19.86 4.57
CA ARG A 457 -14.14 20.82 3.63
C ARG A 457 -13.28 21.15 2.40
N ASN A 458 -11.96 20.87 2.43
CA ASN A 458 -11.05 21.09 1.30
C ASN A 458 -11.02 19.85 0.37
N THR A 459 -11.46 18.68 0.84
CA THR A 459 -11.37 17.41 0.10
C THR A 459 -12.45 17.19 -0.96
N GLY A 460 -13.49 18.04 -1.02
CA GLY A 460 -14.52 17.99 -2.07
C GLY A 460 -15.47 16.79 -2.01
N LEU A 461 -15.35 15.93 -0.99
CA LEU A 461 -16.29 14.86 -0.70
C LEU A 461 -17.71 15.41 -0.51
N ASP A 462 -18.73 14.68 -0.97
CA ASP A 462 -20.12 14.92 -0.56
C ASP A 462 -20.31 14.38 0.87
N TYR A 463 -19.81 15.12 1.87
CA TYR A 463 -19.78 14.68 3.26
C TYR A 463 -20.99 15.12 4.09
N ARG A 464 -21.26 14.36 5.14
CA ARG A 464 -22.09 14.81 6.27
C ARG A 464 -21.67 14.14 7.58
N LEU A 465 -21.88 14.85 8.68
CA LEU A 465 -21.36 14.55 10.01
C LEU A 465 -22.53 14.25 10.95
N GLY A 466 -22.55 13.06 11.55
CA GLY A 466 -23.55 12.67 12.54
C GLY A 466 -22.88 12.52 13.91
N VAL A 467 -23.50 13.02 14.98
CA VAL A 467 -22.94 12.95 16.34
C VAL A 467 -23.90 12.20 17.26
N THR A 468 -23.39 11.27 18.05
CA THR A 468 -24.10 10.58 19.14
C THR A 468 -23.27 10.55 20.43
N THR A 469 -23.93 10.16 21.53
CA THR A 469 -23.35 9.88 22.84
C THR A 469 -23.00 8.38 22.99
N MET A 470 -22.14 8.03 23.96
CA MET A 470 -21.90 6.66 24.43
C MET A 470 -22.97 6.15 25.44
N ASP A 471 -23.88 7.01 25.88
CA ASP A 471 -25.02 6.65 26.75
C ASP A 471 -26.02 5.68 26.07
N GLU A 472 -26.21 4.50 26.68
CA GLU A 472 -27.18 3.47 26.28
C GLU A 472 -28.62 4.00 26.14
N ALA A 473 -29.01 5.02 26.91
CA ALA A 473 -30.34 5.62 26.80
C ALA A 473 -30.61 6.21 25.39
N TYR A 474 -29.55 6.54 24.64
CA TYR A 474 -29.62 7.08 23.29
C TYR A 474 -29.56 6.00 22.19
N ASN A 475 -29.16 4.76 22.48
CA ASN A 475 -29.11 3.64 21.52
C ASN A 475 -28.37 3.99 20.19
N GLY A 476 -27.32 4.82 20.25
CA GLY A 476 -26.57 5.28 19.07
C GLY A 476 -27.35 6.19 18.11
N ARG A 477 -28.47 6.77 18.54
CA ARG A 477 -29.29 7.69 17.74
C ARG A 477 -28.56 9.02 17.57
N LEU A 478 -28.57 9.57 16.36
CA LEU A 478 -27.98 10.89 16.11
C LEU A 478 -28.70 11.97 16.93
N LEU A 479 -27.93 12.91 17.48
CA LEU A 479 -28.48 14.09 18.12
C LEU A 479 -29.26 14.93 17.10
N THR A 480 -30.35 15.57 17.56
CA THR A 480 -31.18 16.43 16.71
C THR A 480 -30.36 17.65 16.23
N PRO A 481 -30.33 17.99 14.93
CA PRO A 481 -31.26 17.57 13.86
C PRO A 481 -30.91 16.29 13.10
N GLY A 482 -29.78 15.63 13.38
CA GLY A 482 -29.33 14.41 12.72
C GLY A 482 -27.98 14.62 12.04
N TRP A 483 -27.94 14.49 10.71
CA TRP A 483 -26.74 14.80 9.92
C TRP A 483 -26.50 16.31 9.75
N HIS A 484 -25.23 16.71 9.83
CA HIS A 484 -24.72 18.08 9.74
C HIS A 484 -23.80 18.26 8.52
N THR A 485 -23.77 19.45 7.93
CA THR A 485 -22.84 19.79 6.82
C THR A 485 -22.05 21.08 7.05
N ASP A 486 -22.34 21.82 8.13
CA ASP A 486 -21.66 23.08 8.47
C ASP A 486 -20.97 23.01 9.84
N LEU A 487 -19.85 23.74 9.96
CA LEU A 487 -19.02 23.77 11.17
C LEU A 487 -19.81 24.14 12.43
N ASN A 488 -20.73 25.11 12.33
CA ASN A 488 -21.40 25.65 13.51
C ASN A 488 -22.40 24.64 14.08
N SER A 489 -23.19 23.97 13.22
CA SER A 489 -24.13 22.96 13.70
C SER A 489 -23.42 21.69 14.14
N PHE A 490 -22.36 21.27 13.45
CA PHE A 490 -21.52 20.13 13.87
C PHE A 490 -20.87 20.36 15.23
N LEU A 491 -20.14 21.47 15.41
CA LEU A 491 -19.54 21.81 16.71
C LEU A 491 -20.59 22.02 17.80
N ALA A 492 -21.79 22.51 17.48
CA ALA A 492 -22.89 22.60 18.44
C ALA A 492 -23.35 21.21 18.92
N ALA A 493 -23.37 20.20 18.04
CA ALA A 493 -23.71 18.83 18.42
C ALA A 493 -22.59 18.16 19.23
N VAL A 494 -21.32 18.31 18.82
CA VAL A 494 -20.14 17.89 19.62
C VAL A 494 -20.22 18.50 21.03
N ASN A 495 -20.46 19.82 21.11
CA ASN A 495 -20.60 20.54 22.37
C ASN A 495 -21.78 20.09 23.23
N ALA A 496 -22.86 19.58 22.63
CA ALA A 496 -24.00 19.04 23.35
C ALA A 496 -23.72 17.68 23.99
N VAL A 497 -22.77 16.90 23.44
CA VAL A 497 -22.28 15.67 24.08
C VAL A 497 -21.30 16.00 25.19
N ILE A 498 -20.22 16.73 24.87
CA ILE A 498 -19.10 16.88 25.83
C ILE A 498 -19.43 17.82 26.99
N ASN A 499 -20.24 18.88 26.82
CA ASN A 499 -20.59 19.76 27.96
C ASN A 499 -21.72 19.19 28.85
N TRP A 500 -21.91 17.87 28.85
CA TRP A 500 -22.92 17.19 29.64
C TRP A 500 -22.60 17.27 31.15
N SER A 501 -23.63 17.47 31.97
CA SER A 501 -23.49 17.68 33.42
C SER A 501 -24.26 16.67 34.28
N GLY A 502 -24.60 15.51 33.71
CA GLY A 502 -25.22 14.39 34.41
C GLY A 502 -24.17 13.41 34.95
N ASN A 503 -24.44 12.79 36.09
CA ASN A 503 -23.51 11.85 36.73
C ASN A 503 -23.90 10.39 36.46
N GLY A 504 -22.91 9.53 36.16
CA GLY A 504 -22.99 8.08 36.37
C GLY A 504 -23.77 7.30 35.31
N TYR A 505 -23.43 7.52 34.03
CA TYR A 505 -23.87 6.69 32.93
C TYR A 505 -22.83 5.59 32.65
N ALA A 506 -23.23 4.52 31.99
CA ALA A 506 -22.34 3.45 31.58
C ALA A 506 -21.97 3.65 30.10
N GLU A 507 -20.67 3.72 29.80
CA GLU A 507 -20.16 4.09 28.47
C GLU A 507 -19.98 2.86 27.58
N TYR A 508 -21.05 2.50 26.89
CA TYR A 508 -21.08 1.30 26.04
C TYR A 508 -20.78 1.64 24.57
N GLY A 509 -19.71 2.39 24.30
CA GLY A 509 -19.42 2.99 22.99
C GLY A 509 -19.50 2.04 21.80
N LEU A 510 -18.89 0.85 21.88
CA LEU A 510 -19.01 -0.17 20.81
C LEU A 510 -20.44 -0.67 20.63
N LYS A 511 -21.17 -0.95 21.72
CA LYS A 511 -22.55 -1.42 21.67
C LYS A 511 -23.48 -0.38 21.06
N VAL A 512 -23.42 0.88 21.52
CA VAL A 512 -24.30 1.92 20.99
C VAL A 512 -23.94 2.29 19.56
N ALA A 513 -22.67 2.19 19.16
CA ALA A 513 -22.27 2.32 17.76
C ALA A 513 -22.91 1.24 16.89
N GLU A 514 -22.86 -0.03 17.32
CA GLU A 514 -23.54 -1.15 16.64
C GLU A 514 -25.06 -0.92 16.52
N GLU A 515 -25.73 -0.50 17.61
CA GLU A 515 -27.17 -0.21 17.63
C GLU A 515 -27.55 0.96 16.72
N GLY A 516 -26.76 2.04 16.74
CA GLY A 516 -26.93 3.21 15.89
C GLY A 516 -26.75 2.90 14.41
N ILE A 517 -25.70 2.17 14.04
CA ILE A 517 -25.48 1.73 12.65
C ILE A 517 -26.63 0.84 12.17
N LYS A 518 -27.08 -0.12 12.99
CA LYS A 518 -28.25 -0.95 12.64
C LYS A 518 -29.49 -0.10 12.42
N PHE A 519 -29.72 0.93 13.24
CA PHE A 519 -30.87 1.81 13.07
C PHE A 519 -30.74 2.66 11.80
N MET A 520 -29.62 3.35 11.61
CA MET A 520 -29.38 4.25 10.47
C MET A 520 -29.35 3.53 9.12
N LYS A 521 -28.90 2.26 9.07
CA LYS A 521 -28.96 1.41 7.86
C LYS A 521 -30.30 0.67 7.68
N GLY A 522 -31.26 0.84 8.60
CA GLY A 522 -32.59 0.20 8.52
C GLY A 522 -32.62 -1.30 8.85
N ILE A 523 -31.56 -1.82 9.46
CA ILE A 523 -31.46 -3.20 9.96
C ILE A 523 -32.32 -3.37 11.22
N SER A 524 -32.35 -2.36 12.10
CA SER A 524 -33.24 -2.29 13.27
C SER A 524 -34.26 -1.16 13.13
N GLY A 525 -35.45 -1.48 12.59
CA GLY A 525 -36.56 -0.54 12.47
C GLY A 525 -36.49 0.32 11.22
N THR A 526 -37.00 1.56 11.29
CA THR A 526 -37.07 2.46 10.13
C THR A 526 -36.55 3.84 10.52
N PRO A 527 -35.33 4.22 10.10
CA PRO A 527 -34.77 5.53 10.43
C PRO A 527 -35.51 6.64 9.68
N PRO A 528 -35.74 7.81 10.30
CA PRO A 528 -36.23 8.97 9.59
C PRO A 528 -35.15 9.51 8.64
N ALA A 529 -35.56 10.30 7.65
CA ALA A 529 -34.69 10.74 6.56
C ALA A 529 -33.46 11.55 7.02
N ASN A 530 -33.54 12.23 8.16
CA ASN A 530 -32.48 12.99 8.79
C ASN A 530 -31.47 12.14 9.58
N GLU A 531 -31.68 10.83 9.70
CA GLU A 531 -30.76 9.90 10.39
C GLU A 531 -30.31 8.74 9.50
N ARG A 532 -31.11 8.35 8.50
CA ARG A 532 -30.77 7.26 7.57
C ARG A 532 -29.44 7.51 6.85
N VAL A 533 -28.56 6.51 6.81
CA VAL A 533 -27.32 6.49 5.99
C VAL A 533 -27.67 6.58 4.49
N ARG A 534 -26.84 7.26 3.69
CA ARG A 534 -27.05 7.36 2.24
C ARG A 534 -26.70 6.01 1.59
N PRO A 535 -27.51 5.47 0.65
CA PRO A 535 -27.26 4.13 0.08
C PRO A 535 -25.86 3.96 -0.54
N ASP A 536 -25.38 5.01 -1.20
CA ASP A 536 -24.09 5.03 -1.92
C ASP A 536 -23.01 5.80 -1.13
N ALA A 537 -23.16 5.95 0.20
CA ALA A 537 -22.16 6.60 1.03
C ALA A 537 -21.29 5.61 1.79
N GLN A 538 -19.98 5.88 1.78
CA GLN A 538 -19.04 5.24 2.68
C GLN A 538 -19.35 5.70 4.11
N LEU A 539 -19.68 4.76 4.99
CA LEU A 539 -19.88 5.02 6.41
C LEU A 539 -18.53 4.89 7.12
N ILE A 540 -18.12 5.97 7.78
CA ILE A 540 -16.95 6.02 8.65
C ILE A 540 -17.45 6.19 10.08
N THR A 541 -16.93 5.44 11.05
CA THR A 541 -17.30 5.54 12.47
C THR A 541 -16.10 5.94 13.29
N ILE A 542 -16.24 6.97 14.12
CA ILE A 542 -15.14 7.56 14.90
C ILE A 542 -15.54 7.49 16.38
N TRP A 543 -14.84 6.67 17.16
CA TRP A 543 -15.00 6.58 18.61
C TRP A 543 -14.01 7.51 19.32
N ILE A 544 -14.49 8.29 20.29
CA ILE A 544 -13.62 9.16 21.10
C ILE A 544 -14.00 9.01 22.59
N SER A 545 -13.07 8.54 23.42
CA SER A 545 -13.24 8.27 24.87
C SER A 545 -11.88 8.21 25.58
N ASP A 546 -11.79 8.60 26.84
CA ASP A 546 -10.57 8.44 27.64
C ASP A 546 -10.45 7.04 28.28
N GLU A 547 -11.45 6.16 28.12
CA GLU A 547 -11.44 4.84 28.74
C GLU A 547 -11.84 3.67 27.82
N GLU A 548 -11.93 2.47 28.40
CA GLU A 548 -12.31 1.24 27.70
C GLU A 548 -13.85 1.11 27.70
N SER A 549 -14.42 0.56 26.62
CA SER A 549 -15.85 0.28 26.54
C SER A 549 -16.35 -0.48 27.78
N GLN A 550 -17.34 0.07 28.50
CA GLN A 550 -17.83 -0.49 29.77
C GLN A 550 -18.25 -1.96 29.63
N SER A 551 -18.75 -2.37 28.47
CA SER A 551 -19.11 -3.77 28.18
C SER A 551 -17.91 -4.73 28.26
N ILE A 552 -16.71 -4.24 27.96
CA ILE A 552 -15.43 -4.96 28.08
C ILE A 552 -14.83 -4.79 29.48
N GLN A 553 -15.00 -3.64 30.15
CA GLN A 553 -14.66 -3.54 31.57
C GLN A 553 -15.44 -4.56 32.43
N ASP A 554 -16.72 -4.75 32.12
CA ASP A 554 -17.60 -5.75 32.76
C ASP A 554 -17.22 -7.20 32.38
N ASN A 555 -16.58 -7.40 31.23
CA ASN A 555 -16.24 -8.71 30.65
C ASN A 555 -14.81 -8.69 30.09
N ASP A 556 -13.82 -8.65 30.99
CA ASP A 556 -12.38 -8.57 30.68
C ASP A 556 -11.96 -9.47 29.50
N LEU A 557 -11.16 -8.90 28.58
CA LEU A 557 -10.55 -9.56 27.42
C LEU A 557 -9.63 -10.73 27.80
N SER A 558 -9.20 -10.87 29.05
CA SER A 558 -8.54 -12.09 29.54
C SER A 558 -9.48 -13.31 29.61
N GLY A 559 -10.80 -13.09 29.54
CA GLY A 559 -11.84 -14.10 29.57
C GLY A 559 -12.50 -14.37 28.22
N ALA A 560 -12.94 -15.62 28.02
CA ALA A 560 -13.58 -16.06 26.78
C ALA A 560 -14.85 -15.26 26.40
N THR A 561 -15.58 -14.72 27.38
CA THR A 561 -16.76 -13.86 27.12
C THR A 561 -16.35 -12.55 26.45
N GLY A 562 -15.35 -11.85 26.98
CA GLY A 562 -14.84 -10.59 26.43
C GLY A 562 -14.29 -10.78 25.01
N GLN A 563 -13.49 -11.82 24.82
CA GLN A 563 -12.97 -12.22 23.50
C GLN A 563 -14.10 -12.48 22.49
N GLN A 564 -15.13 -13.24 22.86
CA GLN A 564 -16.26 -13.50 21.96
C GLN A 564 -17.06 -12.22 21.65
N MET A 565 -17.22 -11.30 22.61
CA MET A 565 -17.88 -10.02 22.40
C MET A 565 -17.11 -9.15 21.41
N LEU A 566 -15.78 -9.06 21.58
CA LEU A 566 -14.91 -8.31 20.67
C LEU A 566 -14.94 -8.88 19.24
N GLN A 567 -14.87 -10.20 19.08
CA GLN A 567 -14.96 -10.86 17.78
C GLN A 567 -16.33 -10.67 17.09
N ASN A 568 -17.42 -10.60 17.86
CA ASN A 568 -18.74 -10.26 17.32
C ASN A 568 -18.77 -8.82 16.78
N TRP A 569 -18.15 -7.86 17.48
CA TRP A 569 -18.05 -6.48 17.02
C TRP A 569 -17.14 -6.32 15.81
N ILE A 570 -15.96 -6.95 15.80
CA ILE A 570 -15.09 -7.01 14.63
C ILE A 570 -15.89 -7.51 13.41
N THR A 571 -16.57 -8.64 13.54
CA THR A 571 -17.41 -9.20 12.48
C THR A 571 -18.50 -8.22 12.01
N PHE A 572 -19.17 -7.54 12.94
CA PHE A 572 -20.21 -6.58 12.61
C PHE A 572 -19.66 -5.34 11.91
N PHE A 573 -18.67 -4.66 12.50
CA PHE A 573 -18.19 -3.37 11.99
C PHE A 573 -17.48 -3.53 10.65
N SER A 574 -16.65 -4.57 10.45
CA SER A 574 -15.95 -4.80 9.16
C SER A 574 -16.90 -5.01 7.97
N GLN A 575 -18.17 -5.39 8.22
CA GLN A 575 -19.22 -5.51 7.21
C GLN A 575 -20.04 -4.23 6.99
N HIS A 576 -19.94 -3.23 7.86
CA HIS A 576 -20.89 -2.11 7.91
C HIS A 576 -20.28 -0.71 7.89
N THR A 577 -19.00 -0.55 8.26
CA THR A 577 -18.31 0.74 8.41
C THR A 577 -16.78 0.57 8.31
N ILE A 578 -16.03 1.67 8.11
CA ILE A 578 -14.60 1.74 8.47
C ILE A 578 -14.52 2.49 9.80
N GLY A 579 -13.89 1.87 10.79
CA GLY A 579 -13.85 2.33 12.17
C GLY A 579 -12.52 2.96 12.55
N PHE A 580 -12.56 4.08 13.25
CA PHE A 580 -11.41 4.81 13.77
C PHE A 580 -11.59 5.13 15.25
N SER A 581 -10.52 5.12 16.04
CA SER A 581 -10.60 5.42 17.48
C SER A 581 -9.55 6.43 17.95
N ILE A 582 -10.00 7.49 18.63
CA ILE A 582 -9.13 8.49 19.27
C ILE A 582 -9.35 8.33 20.78
N VAL A 583 -8.54 7.48 21.39
CA VAL A 583 -8.82 6.97 22.74
C VAL A 583 -7.63 7.09 23.69
N GLY A 584 -7.88 6.91 24.99
CA GLY A 584 -6.83 6.89 26.01
C GLY A 584 -5.68 5.91 25.69
N ASP A 585 -4.48 6.23 26.17
CA ASP A 585 -3.28 5.39 26.06
C ASP A 585 -2.87 4.74 27.40
N GLY A 586 -3.68 4.94 28.44
CA GLY A 586 -3.43 4.46 29.81
C GLY A 586 -2.22 5.12 30.50
N SER A 587 -1.63 6.17 29.92
CA SER A 587 -0.34 6.75 30.35
C SER A 587 -0.19 8.26 30.14
N GLY A 588 -1.28 9.04 30.22
CA GLY A 588 -1.19 10.51 30.20
C GLY A 588 -2.54 11.21 30.28
N CYS A 589 -3.54 10.62 29.63
CA CYS A 589 -4.96 10.89 29.77
C CYS A 589 -5.69 9.54 29.68
N GLY A 590 -6.79 9.39 30.43
CA GLY A 590 -7.44 8.09 30.62
C GLY A 590 -6.76 7.15 31.62
N THR A 591 -7.54 6.32 32.32
CA THR A 591 -7.01 5.22 33.15
C THR A 591 -6.94 3.88 32.43
N HIS A 592 -7.43 3.81 31.18
CA HIS A 592 -7.49 2.60 30.37
C HIS A 592 -7.02 2.86 28.94
N ASP A 593 -6.44 1.84 28.30
CA ASP A 593 -5.81 1.93 26.98
C ASP A 593 -6.80 1.81 25.81
N GLY A 594 -8.12 1.95 26.05
CA GLY A 594 -9.17 1.88 25.01
C GLY A 594 -9.08 0.66 24.07
N ARG A 595 -8.54 -0.47 24.56
CA ARG A 595 -8.00 -1.56 23.75
C ARG A 595 -9.03 -2.14 22.77
N SER A 596 -10.28 -2.32 23.19
CA SER A 596 -11.32 -2.87 22.31
C SER A 596 -11.66 -1.94 21.13
N TYR A 597 -11.57 -0.62 21.31
CA TYR A 597 -11.73 0.34 20.22
C TYR A 597 -10.57 0.31 19.22
N LYS A 598 -9.34 0.03 19.68
CA LYS A 598 -8.15 -0.10 18.84
C LYS A 598 -8.25 -1.36 17.97
N GLU A 599 -8.52 -2.51 18.58
CA GLU A 599 -8.69 -3.79 17.86
C GLU A 599 -9.85 -3.73 16.85
N VAL A 600 -10.99 -3.10 17.19
CA VAL A 600 -12.10 -2.89 16.23
C VAL A 600 -11.67 -1.98 15.07
N ALA A 601 -11.04 -0.84 15.35
CA ALA A 601 -10.61 0.09 14.30
C ALA A 601 -9.68 -0.59 13.28
N GLN A 602 -8.62 -1.23 13.78
CA GLN A 602 -7.66 -2.00 12.97
C GLN A 602 -8.33 -3.11 12.14
N ALA A 603 -9.25 -3.89 12.73
CA ALA A 603 -9.93 -4.96 12.01
C ALA A 603 -10.95 -4.46 10.95
N THR A 604 -11.33 -3.19 11.01
CA THR A 604 -12.19 -2.55 10.01
C THR A 604 -11.44 -1.82 8.89
N ARG A 605 -10.11 -1.94 8.83
CA ARG A 605 -9.19 -1.20 7.92
C ARG A 605 -9.09 0.30 8.23
N GLY A 606 -9.50 0.73 9.41
CA GLY A 606 -9.22 2.07 9.92
C GLY A 606 -8.10 2.04 10.96
N SER A 607 -7.91 3.15 11.66
CA SER A 607 -6.75 3.36 12.53
C SER A 607 -7.11 3.97 13.89
N PHE A 608 -6.11 4.13 14.75
CA PHE A 608 -6.30 4.75 16.05
C PHE A 608 -5.21 5.76 16.40
N ALA A 609 -5.57 6.72 17.25
CA ALA A 609 -4.68 7.70 17.86
C ALA A 609 -4.86 7.73 19.39
N SER A 610 -3.84 8.23 20.09
CA SER A 610 -4.01 8.62 21.49
C SER A 610 -4.74 9.95 21.57
N LEU A 611 -5.77 10.04 22.41
CA LEU A 611 -6.44 11.31 22.79
C LEU A 611 -5.46 12.30 23.47
N CYS A 612 -4.33 11.80 23.96
CA CYS A 612 -3.28 12.58 24.62
C CYS A 612 -2.18 13.05 23.66
N ALA A 613 -2.20 12.61 22.40
CA ALA A 613 -1.19 12.98 21.41
C ALA A 613 -1.17 14.50 21.16
N THR A 614 0.03 15.06 21.02
CA THR A 614 0.20 16.50 20.74
C THR A 614 -0.13 16.89 19.31
N ASP A 615 -0.18 15.89 18.41
CA ASP A 615 -0.53 15.99 17.00
C ASP A 615 -1.26 14.70 16.61
N ILE A 616 -2.34 14.83 15.85
CA ILE A 616 -3.14 13.73 15.31
C ILE A 616 -3.49 13.96 13.83
N SER A 617 -2.83 14.91 13.17
CA SER A 617 -3.15 15.35 11.79
C SER A 617 -3.12 14.17 10.82
N GLU A 618 -2.12 13.30 10.93
CA GLU A 618 -2.01 12.04 10.16
C GLU A 618 -3.23 11.12 10.34
N THR A 619 -3.79 11.01 11.55
CA THR A 619 -5.00 10.20 11.79
C THR A 619 -6.25 10.90 11.27
N ILE A 620 -6.32 12.23 11.32
CA ILE A 620 -7.41 13.01 10.71
C ILE A 620 -7.38 12.83 9.18
N GLU A 621 -6.21 12.91 8.57
CA GLU A 621 -5.97 12.56 7.16
C GLU A 621 -6.45 11.14 6.86
N ASP A 622 -5.98 10.12 7.58
CA ASP A 622 -6.39 8.72 7.34
C ASP A 622 -7.93 8.53 7.47
N ILE A 623 -8.59 9.20 8.43
CA ILE A 623 -10.06 9.18 8.57
C ILE A 623 -10.74 9.76 7.33
N ILE A 624 -10.27 10.92 6.86
CA ILE A 624 -10.85 11.63 5.71
C ILE A 624 -10.59 10.84 4.42
N PHE A 625 -9.36 10.36 4.22
CA PHE A 625 -8.96 9.64 3.03
C PHE A 625 -9.48 8.20 2.98
N ALA A 626 -9.83 7.56 4.09
CA ALA A 626 -10.56 6.29 4.06
C ALA A 626 -11.99 6.42 3.47
N ALA A 627 -12.57 7.62 3.44
CA ALA A 627 -13.76 7.91 2.65
C ALA A 627 -13.43 8.18 1.17
N SER A 628 -12.31 8.87 0.89
CA SER A 628 -11.84 9.19 -0.47
C SER A 628 -11.31 7.98 -1.24
N GLY A 629 -10.66 7.00 -0.59
CA GLY A 629 -10.18 5.75 -1.19
C GLY A 629 -11.30 4.82 -1.65
N TYR A 630 -12.57 5.19 -1.47
CA TYR A 630 -13.72 4.55 -2.11
C TYR A 630 -14.30 5.37 -3.28
N ALA A 631 -13.54 6.33 -3.84
CA ALA A 631 -13.96 7.21 -4.94
C ALA A 631 -14.18 6.54 -6.30
N GLY A 632 -14.17 5.21 -6.38
CA GLY A 632 -14.58 4.46 -7.57
C GLY A 632 -13.55 4.39 -8.68
N TYR A 633 -12.42 5.10 -8.61
CA TYR A 633 -11.24 4.88 -9.45
C TYR A 633 -10.42 3.70 -8.90
N GLN A 634 -11.07 2.54 -8.80
CA GLN A 634 -10.44 1.28 -8.43
C GLN A 634 -9.74 0.71 -9.68
N LEU A 635 -8.48 0.34 -9.55
CA LEU A 635 -7.71 -0.26 -10.63
C LEU A 635 -8.04 -1.76 -10.77
N PRO A 636 -7.99 -2.35 -11.98
CA PRO A 636 -8.15 -3.79 -12.18
C PRO A 636 -7.01 -4.59 -11.56
N ASP A 637 -5.77 -4.18 -11.83
CA ASP A 637 -4.55 -4.76 -11.26
C ASP A 637 -3.99 -3.88 -10.13
N THR A 638 -3.14 -4.43 -9.26
CA THR A 638 -2.49 -3.64 -8.18
C THR A 638 -1.18 -3.03 -8.68
N PRO A 639 -1.07 -1.70 -8.85
CA PRO A 639 0.12 -1.05 -9.37
C PRO A 639 1.28 -1.14 -8.38
N ILE A 640 2.50 -1.21 -8.90
CA ILE A 640 3.70 -0.80 -8.17
C ILE A 640 3.56 0.71 -7.96
N SER A 641 3.20 1.15 -6.76
CA SER A 641 2.64 2.50 -6.54
C SER A 641 3.54 3.68 -6.93
N SER A 642 4.86 3.46 -7.02
CA SER A 642 5.82 4.48 -7.49
C SER A 642 5.92 4.63 -9.01
N SER A 643 5.46 3.63 -9.78
CA SER A 643 5.37 3.67 -11.25
C SER A 643 4.16 4.48 -11.74
N LEU A 644 3.11 4.62 -10.93
CA LEU A 644 1.86 5.31 -11.28
C LEU A 644 2.09 6.68 -11.93
N ARG A 645 1.59 6.85 -13.15
CA ARG A 645 1.39 8.16 -13.80
C ARG A 645 -0.10 8.33 -14.05
N VAL A 646 -0.58 9.56 -13.87
CA VAL A 646 -1.99 9.90 -13.99
C VAL A 646 -2.08 11.15 -14.84
N PHE A 647 -2.98 11.13 -15.82
CA PHE A 647 -3.22 12.22 -16.76
C PHE A 647 -4.71 12.53 -16.78
N ILE A 648 -5.06 13.81 -16.90
CA ILE A 648 -6.43 14.27 -17.15
C ILE A 648 -6.38 15.14 -18.40
N ASN A 649 -7.08 14.75 -19.47
CA ASN A 649 -7.07 15.45 -20.75
C ASN A 649 -5.66 15.72 -21.32
N GLY A 650 -4.71 14.78 -21.10
CA GLY A 650 -3.31 14.92 -21.49
C GLY A 650 -2.42 15.68 -20.50
N ASP A 651 -2.99 16.44 -19.55
CA ASP A 651 -2.22 17.14 -18.53
C ASP A 651 -1.77 16.18 -17.42
N TRP A 652 -0.46 16.16 -17.13
CA TRP A 652 0.12 15.37 -16.05
C TRP A 652 -0.40 15.81 -14.68
N VAL A 653 -0.97 14.87 -13.94
CA VAL A 653 -1.44 15.09 -12.58
C VAL A 653 -0.31 14.80 -11.58
N PRO A 654 0.12 15.77 -10.74
CA PRO A 654 1.08 15.50 -9.69
C PRO A 654 0.48 14.58 -8.62
N ARG A 655 1.30 13.73 -7.99
CA ARG A 655 0.90 13.09 -6.74
C ARG A 655 0.98 14.11 -5.60
N SER A 656 -0.17 14.48 -5.04
CA SER A 656 -0.34 15.45 -3.95
C SER A 656 -1.75 15.34 -3.36
N ARG A 657 -1.84 15.40 -2.02
CA ARG A 657 -3.11 15.41 -1.28
C ARG A 657 -3.77 16.80 -1.21
N GLU A 658 -3.02 17.87 -1.49
CA GLU A 658 -3.58 19.22 -1.60
C GLU A 658 -4.15 19.46 -3.00
N ASN A 659 -3.36 19.17 -4.04
CA ASN A 659 -3.71 19.49 -5.42
C ASN A 659 -3.07 18.51 -6.41
N GLY A 660 -3.72 17.36 -6.65
CA GLY A 660 -3.14 16.25 -7.41
C GLY A 660 -3.92 14.95 -7.24
N PHE A 661 -3.24 13.81 -7.27
CA PHE A 661 -3.78 12.50 -6.92
C PHE A 661 -3.05 11.86 -5.72
N ASP A 662 -3.63 10.83 -5.12
CA ASP A 662 -2.92 9.84 -4.30
C ASP A 662 -3.54 8.44 -4.49
N TYR A 663 -2.78 7.41 -4.14
CA TYR A 663 -3.13 6.00 -4.31
C TYR A 663 -3.20 5.26 -2.97
N PHE A 664 -4.27 4.48 -2.78
CA PHE A 664 -4.58 3.76 -1.55
C PHE A 664 -4.47 2.25 -1.79
N ALA A 665 -3.36 1.67 -1.33
CA ALA A 665 -3.04 0.26 -1.56
C ALA A 665 -4.07 -0.71 -0.96
N GLN A 666 -4.66 -0.38 0.20
CA GLN A 666 -5.62 -1.23 0.91
C GLN A 666 -7.00 -1.33 0.20
N SER A 667 -7.27 -0.47 -0.78
CA SER A 667 -8.49 -0.47 -1.60
C SER A 667 -8.22 -0.54 -3.11
N ASN A 668 -6.96 -0.68 -3.51
CA ASN A 668 -6.46 -0.63 -4.89
C ASN A 668 -7.08 0.52 -5.72
N SER A 669 -6.98 1.75 -5.22
CA SER A 669 -7.79 2.87 -5.71
C SER A 669 -7.08 4.20 -5.69
N LEU A 670 -7.40 5.08 -6.63
CA LEU A 670 -6.96 6.48 -6.62
C LEU A 670 -8.05 7.43 -6.10
N ALA A 671 -7.62 8.56 -5.56
CA ALA A 671 -8.47 9.73 -5.33
C ALA A 671 -7.79 11.01 -5.84
N PHE A 672 -8.63 11.99 -6.20
CA PHE A 672 -8.22 13.24 -6.83
C PHE A 672 -8.54 14.46 -5.95
N PHE A 673 -7.65 15.46 -6.00
CA PHE A 673 -7.60 16.57 -5.05
C PHE A 673 -7.40 17.93 -5.74
N GLY A 674 -7.86 18.99 -5.07
CA GLY A 674 -7.74 20.37 -5.55
C GLY A 674 -8.43 20.61 -6.90
N SER A 675 -7.70 21.22 -7.83
CA SER A 675 -8.11 21.50 -9.22
C SER A 675 -7.99 20.31 -10.16
N TYR A 676 -7.33 19.22 -9.76
CA TYR A 676 -7.21 18.00 -10.57
C TYR A 676 -8.36 17.02 -10.31
N ARG A 677 -9.52 17.49 -9.85
CA ARG A 677 -10.71 16.64 -9.69
C ARG A 677 -11.45 16.56 -11.02
N PRO A 678 -11.61 15.36 -11.62
CA PRO A 678 -12.33 15.20 -12.88
C PRO A 678 -13.77 15.72 -12.81
N GLU A 679 -14.17 16.56 -13.77
CA GLU A 679 -15.50 17.17 -13.85
C GLU A 679 -16.48 16.30 -14.67
N VAL A 680 -17.37 15.59 -13.97
CA VAL A 680 -18.45 14.75 -14.54
C VAL A 680 -19.37 15.49 -15.53
N ASN A 681 -19.47 16.82 -15.39
CA ASN A 681 -20.36 17.65 -16.20
C ASN A 681 -19.60 18.58 -17.16
N ALA A 682 -18.29 18.33 -17.40
CA ALA A 682 -17.55 19.00 -18.46
C ALA A 682 -18.13 18.64 -19.84
N THR A 683 -17.75 19.40 -20.87
CA THR A 683 -18.18 19.15 -22.26
C THR A 683 -17.02 19.44 -23.23
N PRO A 684 -16.30 18.41 -23.73
CA PRO A 684 -16.45 16.98 -23.41
C PRO A 684 -16.16 16.68 -21.92
N PRO A 685 -16.61 15.52 -21.38
CA PRO A 685 -16.18 15.05 -20.07
C PRO A 685 -14.65 14.96 -20.00
N ASP A 686 -14.08 15.09 -18.79
CA ASP A 686 -12.65 14.87 -18.61
C ASP A 686 -12.29 13.39 -18.87
N ASN A 687 -11.25 13.12 -19.65
CA ASN A 687 -10.73 11.76 -19.83
C ASN A 687 -9.54 11.55 -18.89
N ILE A 688 -9.57 10.47 -18.11
CA ILE A 688 -8.51 10.13 -17.16
C ILE A 688 -7.75 8.94 -17.70
N SER A 689 -6.44 9.06 -17.89
CA SER A 689 -5.55 7.93 -18.21
C SER A 689 -4.61 7.66 -17.03
N ILE A 690 -4.39 6.37 -16.73
CA ILE A 690 -3.51 5.92 -15.66
C ILE A 690 -2.62 4.80 -16.20
N THR A 691 -1.32 5.06 -16.32
CA THR A 691 -0.31 4.04 -16.69
C THR A 691 0.53 3.65 -15.46
N TYR A 692 0.85 2.36 -15.35
CA TYR A 692 1.64 1.79 -14.25
C TYR A 692 2.27 0.45 -14.60
N GLU A 693 3.34 0.12 -13.90
CA GLU A 693 3.92 -1.23 -13.85
C GLU A 693 3.22 -2.04 -12.73
N THR A 694 2.96 -3.33 -12.96
CA THR A 694 2.40 -4.26 -11.97
C THR A 694 3.11 -5.61 -12.03
N PHE A 695 3.13 -6.33 -10.91
CA PHE A 695 3.64 -7.69 -10.87
C PHE A 695 2.61 -8.68 -11.41
N GLN A 696 3.09 -9.71 -12.11
CA GLN A 696 2.28 -10.81 -12.61
C GLN A 696 2.60 -12.08 -11.81
N ASP A 697 1.63 -12.58 -11.04
CA ASP A 697 1.78 -13.79 -10.22
C ASP A 697 1.87 -15.03 -11.11
N ARG A 698 3.10 -15.51 -11.32
CA ARG A 698 3.37 -16.69 -12.17
C ARG A 698 3.16 -18.01 -11.43
N SER A 699 2.63 -18.00 -10.21
CA SER A 699 2.30 -19.20 -9.45
C SER A 699 0.83 -19.65 -9.59
N LYS A 700 0.01 -18.89 -10.33
CA LYS A 700 -1.42 -19.16 -10.55
C LYS A 700 -1.82 -19.59 -11.97
N ASN A 701 -0.89 -19.56 -12.93
CA ASN A 701 -1.08 -20.07 -14.30
C ASN A 701 -0.52 -21.48 -14.45
#